data_AF-A0A2R2MLP4-F1
#
_entry.id   AF-A0A2R2MLP4-F1
#
_cell.length_a   1.000
_cell.length_b   1.000
_cell.length_c   1.000
_cell.angle_alpha   90.00
_cell.angle_beta   90.00
_cell.angle_gamma   90.00
#
_symmetry.space_group_name_H-M   'P 1'
#
loop_
_entity.id
_entity.type
_entity.pdbx_description
1 polymer ?
#
loop_
_entity_poly.entity_id
_entity_poly.type
_entity_poly.pdbx_seq_one_letter_code
_entity_poly.pdbx_strand_id
1 'polypeptide(L)'
;MAASVTELFHAITSKFNIKLGRIDNSKGLEFLLHKAAGEGHKKLLVKVLEKGISVDFQNDKNQTPLFCAVLQERKNVIDTLLEHGANPNERCDNFCCTPVHLACRIGCVEILEKLLSAGGDLRLHDIDGETPQDWAMNIDDPKRRKKMLDFIEKTRLFAMTHSGRDILLENQSSHYMNRLVPFYFKIIMNFLLFMVTLAQLESQRPGTSQRPGPENCPRIEANFAEILVPSGTTRIVSVKAMALHDFMSSFECKFYKSDRVETVPATKTGSNVIECNPSQAMEFAYVGNAQHQNVRFEITWGSGSRPLDNPSNIQVKVYKCSAMANSCGSCLTMEDKYNCGWCSGQNNVCTIQDQCLGEMDTWLAGNSVCPNPLIHSFSPKTGPIEGGTMVTIRGVNLGKTFADIQDGVNVGDRQCRPLLEYYEPATKIVCITGEVPSAKSKKVQVIVSTRFTASSVDNFSYVVPRINKIFPTLGPRSGGTILNITGTHLNAGSKIRAMVGQLNCTITHINNSTTMGITNNWVTCITSPAEDIIQTRVAMVFDDKAKKLSDEYFSYMKDPNITSVEPDRAVLSGGIRVTVTGEGLNTVQEPKMYVTYQGQDYISPCNSTSASRMICKSPCIMKCDKEEGRRKRDVNPTANTPLELEYGFIMDNVMSVRNYSRNKGDTFSIFPNPEFDSFPGGTKFFQTKNEYLTLNGKNLNLAMNEDDVMIRIGDSFCNVTSISPTQLTCIPPLKQPSSLEGNKDPEVVVSVGDNFRKTLGVIKYEEGGLSLTAIIAIGAGVGAFFLICLLIIILVCVAYRKKSQESDRVMKRMQTQMDVLEIRVAKECKEAFIEYLETDITDSTSDIGIYNDGWYSEPKQLTFFH
;
A
#
# COMPACT_ATOMS: atom_id res chain seq x y z
N MET A 1 2.69 -51.61 -5.83
CA MET A 1 1.34 -51.32 -5.28
C MET A 1 1.38 -49.91 -4.67
N ALA A 2 1.49 -48.80 -5.39
CA ALA A 2 0.68 -48.30 -6.51
C ALA A 2 -0.85 -48.24 -6.23
N ALA A 3 -1.24 -48.13 -4.95
CA ALA A 3 -2.57 -47.61 -4.60
C ALA A 3 -2.53 -46.08 -4.80
N SER A 4 -3.36 -45.63 -5.73
CA SER A 4 -3.21 -44.38 -6.45
C SER A 4 -3.47 -43.15 -5.56
N VAL A 5 -2.59 -42.15 -5.68
CA VAL A 5 -2.73 -40.81 -5.09
C VAL A 5 -4.12 -40.20 -5.38
N THR A 6 -4.75 -40.62 -6.47
CA THR A 6 -6.12 -40.30 -6.89
C THR A 6 -7.22 -40.74 -5.92
N GLU A 7 -7.12 -41.86 -5.20
CA GLU A 7 -8.16 -42.29 -4.25
C GLU A 7 -8.16 -41.44 -2.96
N LEU A 8 -6.97 -41.09 -2.46
CA LEU A 8 -6.83 -40.18 -1.33
C LEU A 8 -7.27 -38.76 -1.70
N PHE A 9 -7.00 -38.36 -2.95
CA PHE A 9 -7.38 -37.07 -3.52
C PHE A 9 -8.90 -36.94 -3.71
N HIS A 10 -9.59 -37.96 -4.22
CA HIS A 10 -11.04 -37.97 -4.38
C HIS A 10 -11.79 -37.99 -3.04
N ALA A 11 -11.28 -38.71 -2.03
CA ALA A 11 -11.88 -38.76 -0.70
C ALA A 11 -11.75 -37.44 0.08
N ILE A 12 -10.65 -36.70 -0.12
CA ILE A 12 -10.42 -35.40 0.52
C ILE A 12 -11.22 -34.30 -0.18
N THR A 13 -11.18 -34.20 -1.52
CA THR A 13 -11.92 -33.15 -2.26
C THR A 13 -13.45 -33.26 -2.11
N SER A 14 -13.98 -34.49 -2.07
CA SER A 14 -15.41 -34.78 -1.84
C SER A 14 -15.90 -34.31 -0.47
N LYS A 15 -15.09 -34.47 0.59
CA LYS A 15 -15.49 -34.15 1.97
C LYS A 15 -15.43 -32.66 2.31
N PHE A 16 -14.71 -31.86 1.51
CA PHE A 16 -14.44 -30.44 1.79
C PHE A 16 -15.01 -29.46 0.73
N ASN A 17 -15.78 -29.96 -0.25
CA ASN A 17 -16.49 -29.16 -1.26
C ASN A 17 -15.58 -28.19 -2.07
N ILE A 18 -14.37 -28.62 -2.36
CA ILE A 18 -13.38 -27.83 -3.11
C ILE A 18 -13.43 -28.25 -4.59
N LYS A 19 -13.93 -27.39 -5.48
CA LYS A 19 -13.86 -27.60 -6.94
C LYS A 19 -12.45 -27.24 -7.44
N LEU A 20 -11.61 -28.23 -7.68
CA LEU A 20 -10.32 -28.08 -8.35
C LEU A 20 -10.18 -29.15 -9.43
N GLY A 21 -9.80 -28.72 -10.64
CA GLY A 21 -9.46 -29.60 -11.76
C GLY A 21 -8.22 -30.45 -11.46
N ARG A 22 -8.08 -31.54 -12.21
CA ARG A 22 -7.06 -32.60 -12.12
C ARG A 22 -5.63 -32.05 -11.92
N ILE A 23 -4.95 -32.44 -10.83
CA ILE A 23 -3.51 -32.18 -10.64
C ILE A 23 -2.86 -33.44 -10.04
N ASP A 24 -2.15 -34.21 -10.88
CA ASP A 24 -1.42 -35.44 -10.51
C ASP A 24 0.10 -35.21 -10.34
N ASN A 25 0.53 -33.97 -10.03
CA ASN A 25 1.94 -33.54 -10.09
C ASN A 25 2.37 -32.83 -8.78
N SER A 26 3.68 -32.69 -8.53
CA SER A 26 4.26 -32.00 -7.35
C SER A 26 3.60 -30.65 -7.03
N LYS A 27 3.25 -29.90 -8.09
CA LYS A 27 2.51 -28.63 -8.04
C LYS A 27 1.17 -28.69 -7.32
N GLY A 28 0.49 -29.84 -7.32
CA GLY A 28 -0.80 -30.01 -6.63
C GLY A 28 -0.66 -30.10 -5.12
N LEU A 29 0.40 -30.77 -4.64
CA LEU A 29 0.68 -30.87 -3.21
C LEU A 29 1.23 -29.53 -2.66
N GLU A 30 2.03 -28.81 -3.46
CA GLU A 30 2.50 -27.45 -3.16
C GLU A 30 1.30 -26.49 -2.98
N PHE A 31 0.32 -26.55 -3.90
CA PHE A 31 -0.92 -25.79 -3.80
C PHE A 31 -1.73 -26.16 -2.54
N LEU A 32 -1.87 -27.46 -2.26
CA LEU A 32 -2.60 -27.95 -1.08
C LEU A 32 -1.94 -27.53 0.25
N LEU A 33 -0.60 -27.45 0.30
CA LEU A 33 0.14 -27.01 1.48
C LEU A 33 -0.22 -25.56 1.87
N HIS A 34 -0.20 -24.64 0.90
CA HIS A 34 -0.56 -23.23 1.11
C HIS A 34 -2.04 -23.05 1.43
N LYS A 35 -2.90 -23.79 0.73
CA LYS A 35 -4.35 -23.74 0.96
C LYS A 35 -4.72 -24.24 2.35
N ALA A 36 -4.15 -25.38 2.77
CA ALA A 36 -4.34 -25.93 4.11
C ALA A 36 -3.82 -24.96 5.19
N ALA A 37 -2.69 -24.29 4.93
CA ALA A 37 -2.12 -23.30 5.84
C ALA A 37 -3.01 -22.06 6.01
N GLY A 38 -3.49 -21.46 4.92
CA GLY A 38 -4.37 -20.29 4.96
C GLY A 38 -5.77 -20.56 5.52
N GLU A 39 -6.33 -21.76 5.27
CA GLU A 39 -7.67 -22.13 5.74
C GLU A 39 -7.69 -22.71 7.16
N GLY A 40 -6.52 -23.04 7.72
CA GLY A 40 -6.42 -23.55 9.10
C GLY A 40 -6.60 -25.07 9.24
N HIS A 41 -6.43 -25.83 8.16
CA HIS A 41 -6.69 -27.27 8.13
C HIS A 41 -5.49 -28.11 8.62
N LYS A 42 -5.22 -28.09 9.93
CA LYS A 42 -4.10 -28.82 10.58
C LYS A 42 -3.95 -30.29 10.15
N LYS A 43 -5.04 -31.07 10.11
CA LYS A 43 -4.98 -32.50 9.73
C LYS A 43 -4.56 -32.74 8.28
N LEU A 44 -4.97 -31.85 7.37
CA LEU A 44 -4.56 -31.93 5.97
C LEU A 44 -3.10 -31.50 5.82
N LEU A 45 -2.71 -30.44 6.51
CA LEU A 45 -1.34 -29.93 6.53
C LEU A 45 -0.32 -30.99 6.96
N VAL A 46 -0.56 -31.68 8.09
CA VAL A 46 0.34 -32.74 8.58
C VAL A 46 0.48 -33.87 7.54
N LYS A 47 -0.63 -34.31 6.94
CA LYS A 47 -0.60 -35.34 5.89
C LYS A 47 0.17 -34.93 4.63
N VAL A 48 0.18 -33.63 4.30
CA VAL A 48 0.95 -33.10 3.16
C VAL A 48 2.44 -33.02 3.51
N LEU A 49 2.78 -32.59 4.73
CA LEU A 49 4.17 -32.54 5.22
C LEU A 49 4.80 -33.95 5.34
N GLU A 50 4.04 -34.96 5.73
CA GLU A 50 4.46 -36.38 5.74
C GLU A 50 4.87 -36.91 4.36
N LYS A 51 4.50 -36.23 3.27
CA LYS A 51 4.92 -36.59 1.89
C LYS A 51 6.29 -36.04 1.51
N GLY A 52 7.00 -35.37 2.42
CA GLY A 52 8.38 -34.92 2.22
C GLY A 52 8.52 -33.58 1.46
N ILE A 53 7.46 -32.77 1.45
CA ILE A 53 7.50 -31.41 0.87
C ILE A 53 8.14 -30.47 1.88
N SER A 54 9.00 -29.57 1.39
CA SER A 54 9.61 -28.54 2.23
C SER A 54 8.53 -27.71 2.95
N VAL A 55 8.65 -27.59 4.27
CA VAL A 55 7.74 -26.78 5.09
C VAL A 55 7.78 -25.30 4.73
N ASP A 56 8.90 -24.84 4.15
CA ASP A 56 9.14 -23.46 3.69
C ASP A 56 8.99 -23.32 2.17
N PHE A 57 8.33 -24.28 1.49
CA PHE A 57 8.11 -24.18 0.05
C PHE A 57 7.35 -22.90 -0.30
N GLN A 58 7.88 -22.11 -1.23
CA GLN A 58 7.32 -20.83 -1.63
C GLN A 58 6.31 -21.00 -2.78
N ASN A 59 5.13 -20.37 -2.67
CA ASN A 59 4.16 -20.33 -3.79
C ASN A 59 4.58 -19.35 -4.90
N ASP A 60 3.77 -19.19 -5.95
CA ASP A 60 4.05 -18.25 -7.07
C ASP A 60 4.18 -16.77 -6.65
N LYS A 61 3.86 -16.42 -5.40
CA LYS A 61 4.06 -15.09 -4.79
C LYS A 61 5.23 -15.07 -3.80
N ASN A 62 6.06 -16.12 -3.81
CA ASN A 62 7.13 -16.42 -2.87
C ASN A 62 6.75 -16.30 -1.39
N GLN A 63 5.50 -16.66 -1.08
CA GLN A 63 5.02 -16.76 0.30
C GLN A 63 5.23 -18.18 0.81
N THR A 64 5.74 -18.32 2.02
CA THR A 64 5.80 -19.61 2.71
C THR A 64 4.41 -20.01 3.25
N PRO A 65 4.17 -21.29 3.56
CA PRO A 65 2.93 -21.72 4.23
C PRO A 65 2.77 -21.02 5.58
N LEU A 66 3.86 -20.78 6.29
CA LEU A 66 3.87 -20.02 7.55
C LEU A 66 3.41 -18.58 7.34
N PHE A 67 3.87 -17.92 6.26
CA PHE A 67 3.41 -16.59 5.88
C PHE A 67 1.89 -16.56 5.65
N CYS A 68 1.34 -17.53 4.91
CA CYS A 68 -0.10 -17.64 4.68
C CYS A 68 -0.90 -17.90 5.97
N ALA A 69 -0.36 -18.72 6.88
CA ALA A 69 -0.99 -19.02 8.16
C ALA A 69 -1.03 -17.79 9.09
N VAL A 70 0.05 -17.00 9.11
CA VAL A 70 0.13 -15.74 9.87
C VAL A 70 -0.84 -14.70 9.29
N LEU A 71 -0.89 -14.55 7.96
CA LEU A 71 -1.81 -13.62 7.27
C LEU A 71 -3.28 -13.86 7.64
N GLN A 72 -3.65 -15.12 7.87
CA GLN A 72 -5.01 -15.56 8.19
C GLN A 72 -5.21 -15.83 9.69
N GLU A 73 -4.25 -15.46 10.53
CA GLU A 73 -4.26 -15.64 11.99
C GLU A 73 -4.56 -17.08 12.46
N ARG A 74 -4.11 -18.09 11.70
CA ARG A 74 -4.38 -19.53 11.95
C ARG A 74 -3.44 -20.12 13.01
N LYS A 75 -3.59 -19.71 14.26
CA LYS A 75 -2.73 -20.11 15.40
C LYS A 75 -2.39 -21.61 15.46
N ASN A 76 -3.40 -22.47 15.37
CA ASN A 76 -3.22 -23.93 15.46
C ASN A 76 -2.36 -24.53 14.34
N VAL A 77 -2.29 -23.86 13.19
CA VAL A 77 -1.45 -24.26 12.06
C VAL A 77 -0.07 -23.63 12.15
N ILE A 78 0.02 -22.38 12.62
CA ILE A 78 1.31 -21.72 12.91
C ILE A 78 2.14 -22.61 13.85
N ASP A 79 1.56 -23.10 14.95
CA ASP A 79 2.25 -24.01 15.88
C ASP A 79 2.77 -25.26 15.17
N THR A 80 1.93 -25.90 14.35
CA THR A 80 2.31 -27.12 13.62
C THR A 80 3.39 -26.87 12.58
N LEU A 81 3.39 -25.73 11.89
CA LEU A 81 4.44 -25.37 10.92
C LEU A 81 5.77 -25.12 11.63
N LEU A 82 5.76 -24.39 12.74
CA LEU A 82 6.95 -24.12 13.53
C LEU A 82 7.52 -25.40 14.17
N GLU A 83 6.66 -26.30 14.66
CA GLU A 83 7.05 -27.65 15.14
C GLU A 83 7.73 -28.49 14.05
N HIS A 84 7.34 -28.32 12.78
CA HIS A 84 7.95 -29.00 11.63
C HIS A 84 9.14 -28.22 11.04
N GLY A 85 9.63 -27.19 11.74
CA GLY A 85 10.86 -26.47 11.39
C GLY A 85 10.71 -25.32 10.40
N ALA A 86 9.50 -24.76 10.23
CA ALA A 86 9.29 -23.59 9.37
C ALA A 86 10.12 -22.38 9.81
N ASN A 87 10.83 -21.75 8.87
CA ASN A 87 11.68 -20.60 9.13
C ASN A 87 10.85 -19.30 9.28
N PRO A 88 10.79 -18.68 10.48
CA PRO A 88 10.05 -17.43 10.68
C PRO A 88 10.73 -16.21 10.05
N ASN A 89 11.96 -16.35 9.54
CA ASN A 89 12.76 -15.29 8.92
C ASN A 89 12.78 -15.36 7.39
N GLU A 90 12.06 -16.32 6.79
CA GLU A 90 12.00 -16.44 5.33
C GLU A 90 11.33 -15.21 4.72
N ARG A 91 11.93 -14.66 3.66
CA ARG A 91 11.50 -13.41 3.04
C ARG A 91 10.56 -13.65 1.87
N CYS A 92 9.52 -12.82 1.79
CA CYS A 92 8.62 -12.72 0.65
C CYS A 92 9.28 -11.89 -0.47
N ASP A 93 9.18 -12.25 -1.76
CA ASP A 93 9.86 -11.46 -2.82
C ASP A 93 9.26 -10.07 -3.05
N ASN A 94 7.94 -9.93 -2.95
CA ASN A 94 7.27 -8.68 -3.31
C ASN A 94 7.61 -7.50 -2.39
N PHE A 95 8.02 -7.79 -1.14
CA PHE A 95 8.34 -6.76 -0.14
C PHE A 95 9.56 -7.09 0.73
N CYS A 96 10.33 -8.17 0.48
CA CYS A 96 11.37 -8.69 1.39
C CYS A 96 10.90 -8.85 2.85
N CYS A 97 9.58 -8.99 3.04
CA CYS A 97 8.89 -9.03 4.31
C CYS A 97 8.92 -10.43 4.91
N THR A 98 8.98 -10.55 6.24
CA THR A 98 8.96 -11.84 6.95
C THR A 98 7.63 -12.10 7.65
N PRO A 99 7.32 -13.34 8.06
CA PRO A 99 6.20 -13.63 8.97
C PRO A 99 6.17 -12.73 10.22
N VAL A 100 7.33 -12.32 10.73
CA VAL A 100 7.45 -11.39 11.87
C VAL A 100 6.93 -9.99 11.54
N HIS A 101 7.30 -9.43 10.37
CA HIS A 101 6.75 -8.14 9.90
C HIS A 101 5.22 -8.19 9.85
N LEU A 102 4.69 -9.28 9.28
CA LEU A 102 3.25 -9.45 9.12
C LEU A 102 2.52 -9.57 10.48
N ALA A 103 3.09 -10.30 11.44
CA ALA A 103 2.54 -10.39 12.79
C ALA A 103 2.49 -9.02 13.49
N CYS A 104 3.53 -8.19 13.28
CA CYS A 104 3.57 -6.81 13.76
C CYS A 104 2.50 -5.94 13.12
N ARG A 105 2.26 -6.01 11.80
CA ARG A 105 1.18 -5.26 11.13
C ARG A 105 -0.23 -5.72 11.55
N ILE A 106 -0.41 -7.01 11.80
CA ILE A 106 -1.69 -7.56 12.29
C ILE A 106 -1.96 -7.09 13.73
N GLY A 107 -0.92 -6.85 14.53
CA GLY A 107 -1.06 -6.44 15.92
C GLY A 107 -1.39 -7.60 16.87
N CYS A 108 -1.10 -8.85 16.48
CA CYS A 108 -1.36 -10.04 17.30
C CYS A 108 -0.10 -10.48 18.07
N VAL A 109 0.02 -10.04 19.32
CA VAL A 109 1.17 -10.32 20.20
C VAL A 109 1.43 -11.82 20.38
N GLU A 110 0.38 -12.63 20.47
CA GLU A 110 0.50 -14.09 20.66
C GLU A 110 1.12 -14.78 19.45
N ILE A 111 0.84 -14.31 18.23
CA ILE A 111 1.49 -14.82 17.02
C ILE A 111 2.95 -14.37 16.98
N LEU A 112 3.21 -13.10 17.32
CA LEU A 112 4.57 -12.59 17.38
C LEU A 112 5.41 -13.39 18.39
N GLU A 113 4.89 -13.67 19.58
CA GLU A 113 5.55 -14.46 20.61
C GLU A 113 5.94 -15.87 20.11
N LYS A 114 5.03 -16.55 19.41
CA LYS A 114 5.28 -17.86 18.79
C LYS A 114 6.38 -17.80 17.71
N LEU A 115 6.41 -16.74 16.91
CA LEU A 115 7.44 -16.57 15.88
C LEU A 115 8.81 -16.27 16.49
N LEU A 116 8.85 -15.44 17.54
CA LEU A 116 10.10 -15.11 18.25
C LEU A 116 10.66 -16.31 19.01
N SER A 117 9.81 -17.13 19.63
CA SER A 117 10.25 -18.36 20.30
C SER A 117 10.81 -19.40 19.32
N ALA A 118 10.39 -19.35 18.05
CA ALA A 118 10.93 -20.15 16.96
C ALA A 118 12.13 -19.49 16.24
N GLY A 119 12.70 -18.40 16.79
CA GLY A 119 13.90 -17.76 16.24
C GLY A 119 13.66 -16.60 15.28
N GLY A 120 12.46 -16.00 15.27
CA GLY A 120 12.15 -14.80 14.49
C GLY A 120 13.00 -13.59 14.89
N ASP A 121 13.47 -12.81 13.92
CA ASP A 121 14.35 -11.64 14.12
C ASP A 121 13.61 -10.32 13.87
N LEU A 122 13.55 -9.47 14.90
CA LEU A 122 12.94 -8.12 14.87
C LEU A 122 13.83 -7.04 14.24
N ARG A 123 15.02 -7.40 13.77
CA ARG A 123 16.02 -6.47 13.19
C ARG A 123 16.11 -6.58 11.66
N LEU A 124 15.36 -7.52 11.07
CA LEU A 124 15.33 -7.65 9.62
C LEU A 124 14.61 -6.45 9.02
N HIS A 125 15.12 -5.98 7.88
CA HIS A 125 14.52 -4.89 7.13
C HIS A 125 13.85 -5.48 5.89
N ASP A 126 12.72 -4.89 5.51
CA ASP A 126 11.98 -5.15 4.28
C ASP A 126 12.59 -4.39 3.07
N ILE A 127 11.94 -4.36 1.90
CA ILE A 127 12.47 -3.65 0.72
C ILE A 127 12.54 -2.13 0.90
N ASP A 128 11.67 -1.56 1.74
CA ASP A 128 11.57 -0.13 1.99
C ASP A 128 12.50 0.29 3.14
N GLY A 129 13.24 -0.67 3.71
CA GLY A 129 14.11 -0.45 4.87
C GLY A 129 13.34 -0.35 6.17
N GLU A 130 12.06 -0.75 6.20
CA GLU A 130 11.24 -0.78 7.39
C GLU A 130 11.52 -2.04 8.22
N THR A 131 11.54 -1.88 9.54
CA THR A 131 11.64 -2.98 10.50
C THR A 131 10.24 -3.46 10.90
N PRO A 132 10.10 -4.65 11.54
CA PRO A 132 8.82 -5.08 12.09
C PRO A 132 8.20 -4.07 13.08
N GLN A 133 9.03 -3.26 13.76
CA GLN A 133 8.52 -2.21 14.63
C GLN A 133 7.82 -1.09 13.84
N ASP A 134 8.36 -0.73 12.68
CA ASP A 134 7.78 0.31 11.80
C ASP A 134 6.42 -0.16 11.26
N TRP A 135 6.31 -1.44 10.90
CA TRP A 135 5.03 -2.08 10.56
C TRP A 135 4.01 -2.06 11.72
N ALA A 136 4.46 -2.15 12.97
CA ALA A 136 3.60 -2.02 14.15
C ALA A 136 3.13 -0.56 14.39
N MET A 137 3.89 0.45 13.97
CA MET A 137 3.46 1.86 14.07
C MET A 137 2.27 2.16 13.15
N ASN A 138 2.16 1.43 12.05
CA ASN A 138 1.09 1.52 11.05
C ASN A 138 -0.20 0.75 11.42
N ILE A 139 -0.31 0.20 12.64
CA ILE A 139 -1.56 -0.43 13.12
C ILE A 139 -2.62 0.64 13.38
N ASP A 140 -3.77 0.57 12.71
CA ASP A 140 -4.89 1.51 12.88
C ASP A 140 -5.42 1.61 14.32
N ASP A 141 -5.55 0.47 15.03
CA ASP A 141 -6.07 0.42 16.40
C ASP A 141 -5.00 0.88 17.42
N PRO A 142 -5.19 2.05 18.09
CA PRO A 142 -4.20 2.59 19.03
C PRO A 142 -3.98 1.71 20.26
N LYS A 143 -4.97 0.91 20.69
CA LYS A 143 -4.78 -0.02 21.83
C LYS A 143 -3.92 -1.20 21.42
N ARG A 144 -4.15 -1.77 20.23
CA ARG A 144 -3.33 -2.86 19.68
C ARG A 144 -1.92 -2.39 19.36
N ARG A 145 -1.78 -1.21 18.74
CA ARG A 145 -0.50 -0.56 18.48
C ARG A 145 0.33 -0.39 19.74
N LYS A 146 -0.26 0.22 20.79
CA LYS A 146 0.42 0.40 22.07
C LYS A 146 0.83 -0.93 22.68
N LYS A 147 -0.06 -1.94 22.67
CA LYS A 147 0.24 -3.28 23.21
C LYS A 147 1.36 -3.99 22.44
N MET A 148 1.39 -3.85 21.12
CA MET A 148 2.40 -4.44 20.26
C MET A 148 3.76 -3.77 20.43
N LEU A 149 3.81 -2.43 20.44
CA LEU A 149 5.05 -1.68 20.65
C LEU A 149 5.64 -1.92 22.04
N ASP A 150 4.81 -1.94 23.08
CA ASP A 150 5.24 -2.27 24.46
C ASP A 150 5.86 -3.67 24.55
N PHE A 151 5.27 -4.64 23.86
CA PHE A 151 5.83 -5.99 23.76
C PHE A 151 7.18 -6.00 23.02
N ILE A 152 7.29 -5.34 21.86
CA ILE A 152 8.53 -5.26 21.08
C ILE A 152 9.65 -4.58 21.87
N GLU A 153 9.36 -3.46 22.55
CA GLU A 153 10.32 -2.75 23.39
C GLU A 153 10.78 -3.62 24.57
N LYS A 154 9.85 -4.32 25.22
CA LYS A 154 10.18 -5.28 26.28
C LYS A 154 11.10 -6.38 25.77
N THR A 155 10.81 -6.97 24.60
CA THR A 155 11.67 -8.01 24.01
C THR A 155 13.06 -7.47 23.66
N ARG A 156 13.19 -6.22 23.17
CA ARG A 156 14.49 -5.59 22.90
C ARG A 156 15.31 -5.33 24.16
N LEU A 157 14.68 -4.86 25.25
CA LEU A 157 15.38 -4.66 26.53
C LEU A 157 15.92 -5.98 27.11
N PHE A 158 15.17 -7.07 26.96
CA PHE A 158 15.61 -8.40 27.39
C PHE A 158 16.77 -8.94 26.55
N ALA A 159 16.82 -8.64 25.24
CA ALA A 159 17.93 -9.04 24.37
C ALA A 159 19.26 -8.30 24.64
N MET A 160 19.23 -7.11 25.26
CA MET A 160 20.43 -6.36 25.63
C MET A 160 21.07 -6.81 26.96
N THR A 161 20.37 -7.60 27.77
CA THR A 161 20.87 -8.04 29.09
C THR A 161 21.41 -9.46 29.10
N HIS A 162 21.17 -10.25 28.04
CA HIS A 162 21.58 -11.65 27.96
C HIS A 162 22.18 -11.97 26.59
N SER A 163 23.50 -12.17 26.58
CA SER A 163 24.19 -12.87 25.49
C SER A 163 23.72 -14.33 25.49
N GLY A 164 22.78 -14.66 24.61
CA GLY A 164 22.57 -16.00 24.06
C GLY A 164 22.17 -17.12 25.03
N ARG A 165 20.90 -17.53 24.90
CA ARG A 165 20.22 -18.72 25.48
C ARG A 165 19.66 -18.54 26.88
N ASP A 166 18.35 -18.28 26.92
CA ASP A 166 17.36 -19.12 27.61
C ASP A 166 15.98 -18.45 27.41
N ILE A 167 15.27 -18.87 26.37
CA ILE A 167 13.82 -18.62 26.28
C ILE A 167 13.19 -19.91 26.76
N LEU A 168 12.69 -19.92 27.99
CA LEU A 168 11.40 -20.48 28.40
C LEU A 168 11.26 -20.46 29.93
N LEU A 169 10.01 -20.34 30.36
CA LEU A 169 9.47 -20.46 31.73
C LEU A 169 9.38 -19.15 32.54
N GLU A 170 8.44 -18.28 32.16
CA GLU A 170 7.44 -17.75 33.11
C GLU A 170 6.40 -16.89 32.37
N ASN A 171 5.28 -17.50 31.95
CA ASN A 171 4.05 -16.73 31.68
C ASN A 171 2.81 -17.63 31.70
N GLN A 172 2.55 -18.25 32.85
CA GLN A 172 1.21 -18.71 33.21
C GLN A 172 0.90 -18.29 34.65
N SER A 173 0.77 -16.98 34.90
CA SER A 173 0.05 -16.43 36.06
C SER A 173 0.13 -14.90 36.12
N SER A 174 -0.47 -14.19 35.17
CA SER A 174 -0.76 -12.76 35.38
C SER A 174 -2.02 -12.34 34.65
N HIS A 175 -3.13 -13.01 34.98
CA HIS A 175 -4.45 -12.56 34.57
C HIS A 175 -5.44 -12.71 35.73
N TYR A 176 -5.05 -12.32 36.93
CA TYR A 176 -5.92 -12.02 38.08
C TYR A 176 -5.04 -11.32 39.11
N MET A 177 -5.57 -10.31 39.81
CA MET A 177 -4.89 -9.43 40.79
C MET A 177 -4.27 -8.14 40.23
N ASN A 178 -5.09 -7.30 39.59
CA ASN A 178 -4.86 -5.85 39.61
C ASN A 178 -6.13 -5.12 40.04
N ARG A 179 -6.47 -5.29 41.31
CA ARG A 179 -7.33 -4.42 42.14
C ARG A 179 -7.24 -5.00 43.55
N LEU A 180 -6.46 -4.35 44.43
CA LEU A 180 -6.35 -4.48 45.91
C LEU A 180 -4.90 -4.32 46.44
N VAL A 181 -4.07 -3.50 45.80
CA VAL A 181 -2.66 -3.25 46.22
C VAL A 181 -2.50 -2.02 47.17
N PRO A 182 -3.43 -1.77 48.10
CA PRO A 182 -2.99 -1.12 49.35
C PRO A 182 -3.40 -1.84 50.64
N PHE A 183 -4.06 -3.01 50.58
CA PHE A 183 -4.49 -3.74 51.78
C PHE A 183 -3.64 -4.99 52.10
N TYR A 184 -3.01 -5.61 51.09
CA TYR A 184 -2.21 -6.83 51.29
C TYR A 184 -0.79 -6.60 51.82
N PHE A 185 -0.23 -5.39 51.70
CA PHE A 185 1.14 -5.10 52.15
C PHE A 185 1.28 -5.14 53.69
N LYS A 186 0.19 -4.85 54.42
CA LYS A 186 0.16 -4.87 55.90
C LYS A 186 -0.09 -6.27 56.48
N ILE A 187 -0.77 -7.14 55.73
CA ILE A 187 -1.01 -8.54 56.12
C ILE A 187 0.23 -9.39 55.82
N ILE A 188 0.91 -9.17 54.69
CA ILE A 188 2.12 -9.92 54.31
C ILE A 188 3.28 -9.62 55.26
N MET A 189 3.45 -8.39 55.75
CA MET A 189 4.48 -8.07 56.74
C MET A 189 4.21 -8.73 58.12
N ASN A 190 2.95 -8.81 58.56
CA ASN A 190 2.60 -9.50 59.79
C ASN A 190 2.66 -11.03 59.64
N PHE A 191 2.37 -11.58 58.45
CA PHE A 191 2.55 -13.00 58.15
C PHE A 191 4.04 -13.35 58.04
N LEU A 192 4.89 -12.47 57.52
CA LEU A 192 6.34 -12.65 57.52
C LEU A 192 6.93 -12.57 58.93
N LEU A 193 6.45 -11.68 59.80
CA LEU A 193 6.85 -11.69 61.21
C LEU A 193 6.37 -12.96 61.95
N PHE A 194 5.17 -13.45 61.65
CA PHE A 194 4.61 -14.67 62.24
C PHE A 194 5.29 -15.95 61.71
N MET A 195 5.68 -15.98 60.43
CA MET A 195 6.44 -17.07 59.83
C MET A 195 7.92 -17.04 60.23
N VAL A 196 8.51 -15.89 60.52
CA VAL A 196 9.86 -15.79 61.10
C VAL A 196 9.85 -16.30 62.56
N THR A 197 8.75 -16.10 63.29
CA THR A 197 8.60 -16.60 64.67
C THR A 197 8.17 -18.07 64.74
N LEU A 198 7.57 -18.64 63.68
CA LEU A 198 7.30 -20.08 63.56
C LEU A 198 8.41 -20.88 62.85
N ALA A 199 9.23 -20.26 62.00
CA ALA A 199 10.40 -20.91 61.38
C ALA A 199 11.58 -21.09 62.35
N GLN A 200 11.47 -20.57 63.58
CA GLN A 200 12.38 -20.90 64.69
C GLN A 200 11.95 -22.15 65.48
N LEU A 201 10.88 -22.83 65.06
CA LEU A 201 10.26 -23.91 65.83
C LEU A 201 9.92 -25.17 65.03
N GLU A 202 10.61 -25.49 63.92
CA GLU A 202 10.67 -26.90 63.46
C GLU A 202 11.76 -27.15 62.38
N SER A 203 13.02 -27.26 62.80
CA SER A 203 14.02 -28.21 62.26
C SER A 203 15.36 -28.06 63.01
N GLN A 204 15.32 -28.16 64.34
CA GLN A 204 16.43 -28.77 65.06
C GLN A 204 16.22 -30.28 65.03
N ARG A 205 16.60 -30.92 63.92
CA ARG A 205 17.17 -32.27 64.02
C ARG A 205 18.68 -32.09 63.91
N PRO A 206 19.45 -32.22 65.00
CA PRO A 206 20.89 -32.17 64.92
C PRO A 206 21.37 -33.39 64.15
N GLY A 207 21.59 -33.23 62.84
CA GLY A 207 22.52 -34.07 62.12
C GLY A 207 23.90 -33.77 62.69
N THR A 208 24.55 -34.80 63.23
CA THR A 208 25.89 -34.73 63.83
C THR A 208 26.97 -34.53 62.75
N SER A 209 26.96 -33.38 62.07
CA SER A 209 28.05 -32.98 61.18
C SER A 209 29.14 -32.25 61.98
N GLN A 210 30.38 -32.72 61.89
CA GLN A 210 31.51 -32.18 62.66
C GLN A 210 31.94 -30.77 62.21
N ARG A 211 31.39 -30.21 61.11
CA ARG A 211 31.66 -28.84 60.64
C ARG A 211 30.40 -28.19 60.04
N PRO A 212 29.62 -27.43 60.82
CA PRO A 212 28.43 -26.75 60.31
C PRO A 212 28.79 -25.56 59.40
N GLY A 213 28.05 -25.36 58.30
CA GLY A 213 28.17 -24.22 57.39
C GLY A 213 28.07 -24.61 55.91
N PRO A 214 27.55 -23.73 55.03
CA PRO A 214 27.31 -24.02 53.61
C PRO A 214 28.58 -24.29 52.79
N GLU A 215 29.74 -23.81 53.24
CA GLU A 215 31.04 -24.04 52.59
C GLU A 215 31.61 -25.45 52.80
N ASN A 216 31.06 -26.21 53.76
CA ASN A 216 31.48 -27.58 54.05
C ASN A 216 30.61 -28.63 53.34
N CYS A 217 29.67 -28.22 52.47
CA CYS A 217 28.87 -29.14 51.68
C CYS A 217 29.70 -29.73 50.52
N PRO A 218 29.73 -31.07 50.35
CA PRO A 218 30.42 -31.71 49.24
C PRO A 218 29.81 -31.29 47.90
N ARG A 219 30.58 -30.53 47.10
CA ARG A 219 30.11 -29.92 45.85
C ARG A 219 31.14 -30.01 44.75
N ILE A 220 30.70 -30.03 43.50
CA ILE A 220 31.57 -29.83 42.35
C ILE A 220 31.73 -28.35 42.03
N GLU A 221 32.93 -27.96 41.61
CA GLU A 221 33.33 -26.59 41.34
C GLU A 221 33.65 -26.44 39.84
N ALA A 222 33.19 -25.35 39.23
CA ALA A 222 33.46 -25.07 37.83
C ALA A 222 34.95 -24.79 37.63
N ASN A 223 35.58 -25.51 36.70
CA ASN A 223 36.85 -25.07 36.15
C ASN A 223 36.58 -23.86 35.22
N PHE A 224 37.52 -22.92 35.10
CA PHE A 224 37.39 -21.78 34.17
C PHE A 224 37.31 -22.19 32.68
N ALA A 225 37.48 -23.48 32.35
CA ALA A 225 37.35 -24.03 31.01
C ALA A 225 36.12 -24.94 30.89
N GLU A 226 35.31 -24.71 29.85
CA GLU A 226 34.17 -25.56 29.51
C GLU A 226 34.61 -27.00 29.20
N ILE A 227 33.83 -27.99 29.63
CA ILE A 227 34.09 -29.40 29.31
C ILE A 227 33.55 -29.70 27.91
N LEU A 228 34.42 -29.63 26.91
CA LEU A 228 34.08 -29.84 25.50
C LEU A 228 34.35 -31.30 25.08
N VAL A 229 33.43 -31.94 24.38
CA VAL A 229 33.64 -33.31 23.84
C VAL A 229 33.20 -33.38 22.37
N PRO A 230 34.05 -33.80 21.43
CA PRO A 230 33.62 -34.03 20.05
C PRO A 230 32.59 -35.15 19.97
N SER A 231 31.56 -34.98 19.15
CA SER A 231 30.51 -36.00 18.98
C SER A 231 31.08 -37.29 18.37
N GLY A 232 30.69 -38.44 18.93
CA GLY A 232 31.19 -39.75 18.50
C GLY A 232 32.59 -40.09 19.01
N THR A 233 33.04 -39.44 20.10
CA THR A 233 34.30 -39.77 20.78
C THR A 233 34.08 -40.18 22.23
N THR A 234 35.05 -40.91 22.78
CA THR A 234 35.14 -41.19 24.21
C THR A 234 36.15 -40.21 24.83
N ARG A 235 35.78 -39.54 25.94
CA ARG A 235 36.65 -38.58 26.62
C ARG A 235 36.47 -38.66 28.13
N ILE A 236 37.57 -38.72 28.86
CA ILE A 236 37.57 -38.65 30.32
C ILE A 236 37.07 -37.27 30.77
N VAL A 237 36.09 -37.26 31.67
CA VAL A 237 35.52 -36.03 32.22
C VAL A 237 36.08 -35.83 33.62
N SER A 238 36.95 -34.84 33.78
CA SER A 238 37.59 -34.52 35.06
C SER A 238 36.97 -33.26 35.67
N VAL A 239 36.54 -33.33 36.92
CA VAL A 239 35.85 -32.25 37.63
C VAL A 239 36.48 -32.05 39.00
N LYS A 240 36.66 -30.79 39.40
CA LYS A 240 37.17 -30.45 40.73
C LYS A 240 36.02 -30.50 41.74
N ALA A 241 36.25 -31.12 42.89
CA ALA A 241 35.26 -31.31 43.94
C ALA A 241 35.77 -30.80 45.29
N MET A 242 34.96 -30.01 45.98
CA MET A 242 35.28 -29.38 47.26
C MET A 242 34.61 -30.12 48.42
N ALA A 243 35.20 -29.98 49.61
CA ALA A 243 34.69 -30.54 50.86
C ALA A 243 34.40 -32.06 50.81
N LEU A 244 35.17 -32.82 50.02
CA LEU A 244 35.12 -34.28 50.02
C LEU A 244 35.75 -34.85 51.31
N HIS A 245 35.09 -35.82 51.93
CA HIS A 245 35.60 -36.52 53.12
C HIS A 245 36.23 -37.87 52.77
N ASP A 246 37.16 -38.34 53.60
CA ASP A 246 37.91 -39.59 53.35
C ASP A 246 37.06 -40.86 53.37
N PHE A 247 35.90 -40.82 54.04
CA PHE A 247 34.94 -41.93 54.03
C PHE A 247 34.11 -41.99 52.73
N MET A 248 34.16 -40.96 51.88
CA MET A 248 33.47 -40.97 50.59
C MET A 248 34.29 -41.78 49.60
N SER A 249 33.81 -42.98 49.29
CA SER A 249 34.40 -43.91 48.34
C SER A 249 33.34 -44.42 47.34
N SER A 250 33.79 -45.17 46.33
CA SER A 250 32.95 -45.73 45.27
C SER A 250 32.18 -44.64 44.50
N PHE A 251 32.93 -43.73 43.85
CA PHE A 251 32.35 -42.68 43.03
C PHE A 251 31.89 -43.23 41.66
N GLU A 252 30.73 -42.76 41.21
CA GLU A 252 30.13 -43.10 39.91
C GLU A 252 29.59 -41.83 39.26
N CYS A 253 29.79 -41.67 37.96
CA CYS A 253 29.23 -40.56 37.19
C CYS A 253 28.06 -41.05 36.34
N LYS A 254 26.90 -40.41 36.50
CA LYS A 254 25.69 -40.69 35.72
C LYS A 254 25.51 -39.58 34.69
N PHE A 255 25.60 -39.93 33.40
CA PHE A 255 25.39 -39.02 32.28
C PHE A 255 23.99 -39.23 31.70
N TYR A 256 23.21 -38.16 31.62
CA TYR A 256 21.85 -38.23 31.11
C TYR A 256 21.82 -37.80 29.65
N LYS A 257 21.85 -38.79 28.76
CA LYS A 257 21.67 -38.60 27.31
C LYS A 257 20.18 -38.60 26.98
N SER A 258 19.81 -38.19 25.77
CA SER A 258 18.40 -38.04 25.37
C SER A 258 17.60 -39.35 25.39
N ASP A 259 18.27 -40.49 25.24
CA ASP A 259 17.69 -41.83 25.10
C ASP A 259 17.92 -42.73 26.33
N ARG A 260 18.98 -42.50 27.10
CA ARG A 260 19.38 -43.35 28.24
C ARG A 260 20.27 -42.62 29.25
N VAL A 261 20.36 -43.19 30.45
CA VAL A 261 21.32 -42.77 31.47
C VAL A 261 22.48 -43.75 31.48
N GLU A 262 23.69 -43.25 31.26
CA GLU A 262 24.92 -44.04 31.27
C GLU A 262 25.66 -43.81 32.59
N THR A 263 25.96 -44.90 33.30
CA THR A 263 26.71 -44.86 34.56
C THR A 263 28.13 -45.35 34.32
N VAL A 264 29.12 -44.54 34.67
CA VAL A 264 30.55 -44.89 34.53
C VAL A 264 31.26 -44.83 35.87
N PRO A 265 32.26 -45.71 36.10
CA PRO A 265 33.08 -45.64 37.29
C PRO A 265 33.86 -44.33 37.31
N ALA A 266 34.04 -43.76 38.49
CA ALA A 266 34.83 -42.56 38.70
C ALA A 266 35.91 -42.76 39.76
N THR A 267 37.08 -42.21 39.51
CA THR A 267 38.21 -42.27 40.44
C THR A 267 38.48 -40.89 41.04
N LYS A 268 38.67 -40.83 42.35
CA LYS A 268 39.20 -39.64 43.00
C LYS A 268 40.71 -39.62 42.78
N THR A 269 41.19 -38.71 41.94
CA THR A 269 42.61 -38.54 41.59
C THR A 269 43.13 -37.28 42.30
N GLY A 270 44.30 -37.36 42.94
CA GLY A 270 44.84 -36.25 43.76
C GLY A 270 44.01 -35.93 45.03
N SER A 271 44.13 -34.72 45.57
CA SER A 271 43.42 -34.36 46.81
C SER A 271 41.92 -34.11 46.61
N ASN A 272 41.49 -33.58 45.46
CA ASN A 272 40.12 -33.06 45.24
C ASN A 272 39.63 -33.09 43.76
N VAL A 273 40.13 -34.00 42.90
CA VAL A 273 39.64 -34.14 41.51
C VAL A 273 38.95 -35.49 41.34
N ILE A 274 37.77 -35.49 40.71
CA ILE A 274 37.03 -36.69 40.34
C ILE A 274 37.12 -36.85 38.83
N GLU A 275 37.61 -38.00 38.38
CA GLU A 275 37.74 -38.36 36.97
C GLU A 275 36.73 -39.44 36.63
N CYS A 276 35.71 -39.06 35.86
CA CYS A 276 34.75 -39.99 35.30
C CYS A 276 35.41 -40.67 34.09
N ASN A 277 35.71 -41.96 34.19
CA ASN A 277 36.34 -42.71 33.12
C ASN A 277 35.27 -43.49 32.35
N PRO A 278 34.77 -42.96 31.21
CA PRO A 278 33.87 -43.73 30.38
C PRO A 278 34.59 -44.98 29.88
N SER A 279 33.95 -46.14 30.02
CA SER A 279 34.45 -47.37 29.42
C SER A 279 34.59 -47.19 27.90
N GLN A 280 35.40 -48.02 27.25
CA GLN A 280 35.59 -47.98 25.78
C GLN A 280 34.28 -48.10 24.97
N ALA A 281 33.16 -48.43 25.61
CA ALA A 281 31.84 -48.55 25.00
C ALA A 281 30.96 -47.28 25.10
N MET A 282 31.32 -46.29 25.92
CA MET A 282 30.50 -45.07 26.11
C MET A 282 31.03 -43.89 25.28
N GLU A 283 30.40 -43.64 24.14
CA GLU A 283 30.66 -42.47 23.31
C GLU A 283 29.69 -41.32 23.60
N PHE A 284 30.18 -40.08 23.53
CA PHE A 284 29.35 -38.88 23.57
C PHE A 284 28.84 -38.58 22.16
N ALA A 285 27.69 -39.13 21.80
CA ALA A 285 27.07 -38.91 20.48
C ALA A 285 25.62 -38.45 20.62
N TYR A 286 25.14 -37.69 19.63
CA TYR A 286 23.75 -37.29 19.55
C TYR A 286 23.24 -37.25 18.11
N VAL A 287 21.93 -37.44 17.95
CA VAL A 287 21.26 -37.43 16.65
C VAL A 287 20.84 -36.01 16.29
N GLY A 288 21.01 -35.61 15.02
CA GLY A 288 20.63 -34.30 14.49
C GLY A 288 21.80 -33.38 14.14
N ASN A 289 21.46 -32.23 13.56
CA ASN A 289 22.39 -31.24 12.99
C ASN A 289 22.67 -30.05 13.92
N ALA A 290 22.34 -30.17 15.22
CA ALA A 290 22.70 -29.14 16.19
C ALA A 290 24.23 -28.99 16.25
N GLN A 291 24.73 -27.76 16.37
CA GLN A 291 26.18 -27.48 16.51
C GLN A 291 26.79 -28.14 17.75
N HIS A 292 26.03 -28.14 18.84
CA HIS A 292 26.38 -28.83 20.07
C HIS A 292 25.13 -29.20 20.88
N GLN A 293 25.28 -30.12 21.84
CA GLN A 293 24.29 -30.51 22.82
C GLN A 293 24.91 -30.56 24.21
N ASN A 294 24.22 -30.01 25.20
CA ASN A 294 24.67 -30.11 26.59
C ASN A 294 24.14 -31.40 27.21
N VAL A 295 25.05 -32.18 27.80
CA VAL A 295 24.76 -33.41 28.52
C VAL A 295 24.94 -33.12 30.01
N ARG A 296 23.84 -33.21 30.76
CA ARG A 296 23.86 -33.10 32.23
C ARG A 296 24.47 -34.37 32.81
N PHE A 297 25.22 -34.21 33.90
CA PHE A 297 25.79 -35.33 34.64
C PHE A 297 25.66 -35.13 36.15
N GLU A 298 25.67 -36.25 36.87
CA GLU A 298 25.61 -36.31 38.33
C GLU A 298 26.75 -37.20 38.82
N ILE A 299 27.49 -36.75 39.83
CA ILE A 299 28.49 -37.57 40.51
C ILE A 299 27.88 -38.10 41.79
N THR A 300 27.87 -39.42 41.95
CA THR A 300 27.34 -40.11 43.11
C THR A 300 28.42 -40.90 43.84
N TRP A 301 28.26 -41.14 45.14
CA TRP A 301 29.17 -41.93 45.97
C TRP A 301 28.40 -42.90 46.87
N GLY A 302 29.10 -43.86 47.48
CA GLY A 302 28.48 -44.86 48.36
C GLY A 302 27.53 -45.80 47.59
N SER A 303 28.05 -46.40 46.51
CA SER A 303 27.31 -47.32 45.63
C SER A 303 26.13 -46.64 44.90
N GLY A 304 26.37 -45.44 44.36
CA GLY A 304 25.42 -44.77 43.45
C GLY A 304 24.21 -44.09 44.11
N SER A 305 24.16 -44.05 45.45
CA SER A 305 22.98 -43.64 46.23
C SER A 305 22.99 -42.19 46.71
N ARG A 306 24.13 -41.49 46.65
CA ARG A 306 24.30 -40.15 47.23
C ARG A 306 24.96 -39.19 46.23
N PRO A 307 24.24 -38.20 45.68
CA PRO A 307 24.82 -37.24 44.73
C PRO A 307 25.63 -36.13 45.42
N LEU A 308 26.59 -35.59 44.68
CA LEU A 308 27.32 -34.36 45.03
C LEU A 308 26.57 -33.14 44.48
N ASP A 309 26.64 -32.03 45.21
CA ASP A 309 25.99 -30.78 44.79
C ASP A 309 26.67 -30.17 43.56
N ASN A 310 25.90 -29.75 42.56
CA ASN A 310 26.39 -29.05 41.37
C ASN A 310 25.80 -27.64 41.28
N PRO A 311 26.21 -26.70 42.15
CA PRO A 311 25.63 -25.36 42.23
C PRO A 311 25.91 -24.52 40.97
N SER A 312 27.01 -24.79 40.26
CA SER A 312 27.39 -24.08 39.04
C SER A 312 26.74 -24.65 37.77
N ASN A 313 25.86 -25.67 37.90
CA ASN A 313 25.22 -26.36 36.78
C ASN A 313 26.21 -26.76 35.68
N ILE A 314 27.33 -27.36 36.08
CA ILE A 314 28.38 -27.82 35.17
C ILE A 314 27.80 -28.92 34.27
N GLN A 315 28.00 -28.79 32.97
CA GLN A 315 27.49 -29.71 31.95
C GLN A 315 28.62 -30.05 30.97
N VAL A 316 28.51 -31.22 30.32
CA VAL A 316 29.41 -31.60 29.24
C VAL A 316 28.82 -31.09 27.92
N LYS A 317 29.56 -30.25 27.19
CA LYS A 317 29.13 -29.72 25.90
C LYS A 317 29.68 -30.59 24.78
N VAL A 318 28.81 -31.40 24.18
CA VAL A 318 29.15 -32.30 23.08
C VAL A 318 28.96 -31.55 21.76
N TYR A 319 29.97 -31.43 20.90
CA TYR A 319 29.93 -30.59 19.69
C TYR A 319 30.25 -31.35 18.40
N LYS A 320 29.77 -30.83 17.27
CA LYS A 320 30.05 -31.36 15.91
C LYS A 320 30.68 -30.28 15.05
N CYS A 321 31.96 -30.43 14.70
CA CYS A 321 32.65 -29.53 13.78
C CYS A 321 31.90 -29.36 12.44
N SER A 322 31.34 -30.46 11.90
CA SER A 322 30.62 -30.48 10.63
C SER A 322 29.29 -29.71 10.64
N ALA A 323 28.66 -29.57 11.82
CA ALA A 323 27.46 -28.76 11.99
C ALA A 323 27.79 -27.27 12.25
N MET A 324 29.02 -26.98 12.68
CA MET A 324 29.50 -25.62 12.95
C MET A 324 30.07 -24.94 11.70
N ALA A 325 30.67 -25.71 10.78
CA ALA A 325 31.23 -25.20 9.54
C ALA A 325 31.04 -26.17 8.37
N ASN A 326 30.64 -25.62 7.21
CA ASN A 326 30.41 -26.36 5.96
C ASN A 326 31.47 -26.08 4.88
N SER A 327 32.43 -25.21 5.15
CA SER A 327 33.52 -24.85 4.24
C SER A 327 34.86 -24.90 4.96
N CYS A 328 35.95 -25.11 4.21
CA CYS A 328 37.31 -25.10 4.76
C CYS A 328 37.58 -23.79 5.50
N GLY A 329 37.28 -22.65 4.87
CA GLY A 329 37.56 -21.34 5.44
C GLY A 329 36.85 -21.14 6.78
N SER A 330 35.54 -21.39 6.82
CA SER A 330 34.77 -21.30 8.07
C SER A 330 35.28 -22.28 9.14
N CYS A 331 35.73 -23.46 8.73
CA CYS A 331 36.24 -24.48 9.63
C CYS A 331 37.56 -24.05 10.29
N LEU A 332 38.50 -23.52 9.50
CA LEU A 332 39.81 -23.10 9.99
C LEU A 332 39.78 -21.74 10.71
N THR A 333 38.70 -20.97 10.59
CA THR A 333 38.49 -19.72 11.35
C THR A 333 37.82 -19.93 12.71
N MET A 334 37.41 -21.16 13.04
CA MET A 334 36.78 -21.44 14.33
C MET A 334 37.75 -21.22 15.52
N GLU A 335 37.18 -21.03 16.71
CA GLU A 335 37.96 -20.94 17.93
C GLU A 335 38.78 -22.21 18.17
N ASP A 336 40.06 -22.02 18.54
CA ASP A 336 41.01 -23.12 18.74
C ASP A 336 40.54 -24.14 19.80
N LYS A 337 39.67 -23.75 20.75
CA LYS A 337 39.13 -24.63 21.80
C LYS A 337 38.39 -25.87 21.27
N TYR A 338 37.91 -25.83 20.02
CA TYR A 338 37.20 -26.95 19.40
C TYR A 338 38.12 -27.91 18.63
N ASN A 339 39.40 -27.57 18.41
CA ASN A 339 40.36 -28.40 17.66
C ASN A 339 39.81 -28.96 16.33
N CYS A 340 38.90 -28.22 15.68
CA CYS A 340 38.34 -28.60 14.40
C CYS A 340 39.33 -28.26 13.28
N GLY A 341 39.41 -29.12 12.27
CA GLY A 341 40.17 -28.87 11.05
C GLY A 341 39.45 -29.41 9.82
N TRP A 342 40.01 -29.12 8.65
CA TRP A 342 39.35 -29.46 7.40
C TRP A 342 39.93 -30.75 6.81
N CYS A 343 39.11 -31.79 6.72
CA CYS A 343 39.51 -33.06 6.11
C CYS A 343 39.31 -32.99 4.58
N SER A 344 40.39 -32.73 3.86
CA SER A 344 40.44 -32.72 2.39
C SER A 344 40.61 -34.15 1.87
N GLY A 345 39.50 -34.75 1.41
CA GLY A 345 39.42 -36.16 1.02
C GLY A 345 38.08 -36.47 0.37
N GLN A 346 37.59 -37.71 0.44
CA GLN A 346 36.35 -38.11 -0.24
C GLN A 346 35.10 -37.33 0.22
N ASN A 347 35.09 -36.80 1.45
CA ASN A 347 33.90 -36.19 2.05
C ASN A 347 33.99 -34.68 2.30
N ASN A 348 35.14 -34.02 2.05
CA ASN A 348 35.34 -32.56 2.21
C ASN A 348 34.58 -31.97 3.41
N VAL A 349 34.95 -32.40 4.61
CA VAL A 349 34.16 -32.17 5.83
C VAL A 349 35.02 -31.55 6.93
N CYS A 350 34.41 -30.64 7.70
CA CYS A 350 35.02 -30.10 8.91
C CYS A 350 34.90 -31.11 10.06
N THR A 351 36.03 -31.60 10.56
CA THR A 351 36.08 -32.63 11.61
C THR A 351 37.36 -32.53 12.44
N ILE A 352 37.42 -33.24 13.56
CA ILE A 352 38.66 -33.36 14.35
C ILE A 352 39.65 -34.29 13.64
N GLN A 353 40.94 -34.15 13.96
CA GLN A 353 42.01 -34.94 13.33
C GLN A 353 41.77 -36.45 13.44
N ASP A 354 41.38 -36.93 14.63
CA ASP A 354 41.15 -38.36 14.91
C ASP A 354 40.01 -38.98 14.08
N GLN A 355 39.09 -38.17 13.58
CA GLN A 355 37.94 -38.59 12.78
C GLN A 355 38.14 -38.39 11.27
N CYS A 356 39.30 -37.88 10.85
CA CYS A 356 39.65 -37.74 9.44
C CYS A 356 40.28 -39.04 8.93
N LEU A 357 39.49 -39.84 8.21
CA LEU A 357 39.90 -41.12 7.61
C LEU A 357 40.67 -40.85 6.30
N GLY A 358 41.94 -40.47 6.40
CA GLY A 358 42.84 -40.27 5.26
C GLY A 358 44.31 -40.41 5.65
N GLU A 359 45.22 -40.44 4.66
CA GLU A 359 46.67 -40.39 4.90
C GLU A 359 47.07 -39.08 5.61
N MET A 360 48.25 -39.06 6.25
CA MET A 360 48.72 -38.01 7.17
C MET A 360 48.61 -36.54 6.66
N ASP A 361 48.50 -36.32 5.35
CA ASP A 361 48.44 -34.97 4.72
C ASP A 361 47.02 -34.50 4.31
N THR A 362 45.97 -35.26 4.63
CA THR A 362 44.59 -34.91 4.22
C THR A 362 43.89 -33.93 5.16
N TRP A 363 44.32 -33.83 6.42
CA TRP A 363 43.72 -32.94 7.42
C TRP A 363 44.45 -31.60 7.52
N LEU A 364 43.75 -30.51 7.18
CA LEU A 364 44.26 -29.16 7.26
C LEU A 364 44.03 -28.59 8.66
N ALA A 365 45.13 -28.25 9.33
CA ALA A 365 45.12 -27.56 10.62
C ALA A 365 44.83 -26.06 10.46
N GLY A 366 44.55 -25.37 11.58
CA GLY A 366 44.18 -23.95 11.57
C GLY A 366 45.20 -23.00 10.90
N ASN A 367 46.47 -23.36 10.78
CA ASN A 367 47.50 -22.56 10.10
C ASN A 367 47.56 -22.77 8.57
N SER A 368 46.76 -23.68 8.03
CA SER A 368 46.75 -24.03 6.62
C SER A 368 45.91 -23.04 5.79
N VAL A 369 46.27 -22.88 4.52
CA VAL A 369 45.50 -22.06 3.56
C VAL A 369 44.50 -22.95 2.84
N CYS A 370 43.24 -22.55 2.85
CA CYS A 370 42.17 -23.31 2.20
C CYS A 370 42.30 -23.29 0.67
N PRO A 371 42.25 -24.45 -0.01
CA PRO A 371 42.21 -24.51 -1.46
C PRO A 371 40.83 -24.12 -2.02
N ASN A 372 40.77 -23.87 -3.32
CA ASN A 372 39.54 -23.62 -4.08
C ASN A 372 38.70 -22.43 -3.55
N PRO A 373 39.24 -21.20 -3.57
CA PRO A 373 38.46 -19.99 -3.33
C PRO A 373 37.43 -19.80 -4.43
N LEU A 374 36.22 -19.37 -4.07
CA LEU A 374 35.11 -19.18 -5.00
C LEU A 374 34.39 -17.88 -4.70
N ILE A 375 34.14 -17.08 -5.74
CA ILE A 375 33.31 -15.87 -5.67
C ILE A 375 31.90 -16.23 -6.09
N HIS A 376 30.95 -16.09 -5.18
CA HIS A 376 29.52 -16.29 -5.46
C HIS A 376 28.91 -15.05 -6.13
N SER A 377 29.19 -13.87 -5.58
CA SER A 377 28.63 -12.63 -6.08
C SER A 377 29.47 -11.42 -5.69
N PHE A 378 29.24 -10.30 -6.36
CA PHE A 378 29.79 -9.01 -5.98
C PHE A 378 28.83 -7.89 -6.36
N SER A 379 28.89 -6.79 -5.62
CA SER A 379 28.10 -5.58 -5.83
C SER A 379 28.92 -4.34 -5.44
N PRO A 380 28.82 -3.20 -6.14
CA PRO A 380 28.03 -2.97 -7.36
C PRO A 380 28.66 -3.61 -8.62
N LYS A 381 27.89 -3.71 -9.71
CA LYS A 381 28.35 -4.27 -11.01
C LYS A 381 29.06 -3.24 -11.89
N THR A 382 28.91 -1.96 -11.60
CA THR A 382 29.49 -0.85 -12.37
C THR A 382 30.13 0.17 -11.44
N GLY A 383 31.15 0.88 -11.93
CA GLY A 383 31.81 1.98 -11.21
C GLY A 383 32.45 2.98 -12.16
N PRO A 384 32.69 4.23 -11.74
CA PRO A 384 33.39 5.25 -12.54
C PRO A 384 34.83 4.83 -12.88
N ILE A 385 35.33 5.27 -14.04
CA ILE A 385 36.72 5.05 -14.46
C ILE A 385 37.74 5.67 -13.50
N GLU A 386 37.36 6.73 -12.79
CA GLU A 386 38.15 7.43 -11.77
C GLU A 386 38.41 6.57 -10.51
N GLY A 387 37.75 5.40 -10.39
CA GLY A 387 37.87 4.49 -9.25
C GLY A 387 37.16 5.02 -8.00
N GLY A 388 37.52 4.46 -6.84
CA GLY A 388 36.90 4.81 -5.55
C GLY A 388 35.66 3.99 -5.19
N THR A 389 35.20 3.11 -6.08
CA THR A 389 34.03 2.26 -5.86
C THR A 389 34.30 1.24 -4.77
N MET A 390 33.45 1.23 -3.75
CA MET A 390 33.46 0.20 -2.73
C MET A 390 32.73 -1.05 -3.25
N VAL A 391 33.49 -2.08 -3.61
CA VAL A 391 32.99 -3.36 -4.11
C VAL A 391 32.95 -4.36 -2.96
N THR A 392 31.77 -4.90 -2.70
CA THR A 392 31.56 -6.01 -1.77
C THR A 392 31.56 -7.32 -2.56
N ILE A 393 32.51 -8.20 -2.25
CA ILE A 393 32.71 -9.51 -2.85
C ILE A 393 32.31 -10.56 -1.81
N ARG A 394 31.42 -11.49 -2.18
CA ARG A 394 30.95 -12.59 -1.32
C ARG A 394 31.32 -13.94 -1.94
N GLY A 395 31.75 -14.88 -1.11
CA GLY A 395 32.26 -16.15 -1.57
C GLY A 395 32.55 -17.13 -0.43
N VAL A 396 33.37 -18.13 -0.75
CA VAL A 396 33.88 -19.11 0.21
C VAL A 396 35.40 -19.27 0.02
N ASN A 397 36.09 -19.58 1.12
CA ASN A 397 37.55 -19.73 1.19
C ASN A 397 38.31 -18.47 0.72
N LEU A 398 37.75 -17.27 0.89
CA LEU A 398 38.34 -15.99 0.46
C LEU A 398 39.46 -15.46 1.40
N GLY A 399 40.32 -16.34 1.89
CA GLY A 399 41.36 -16.03 2.88
C GLY A 399 40.89 -16.22 4.32
N LYS A 400 41.77 -16.71 5.20
CA LYS A 400 41.46 -16.88 6.63
C LYS A 400 41.75 -15.59 7.38
N THR A 401 42.88 -14.97 7.09
CA THR A 401 43.33 -13.73 7.68
C THR A 401 43.32 -12.61 6.65
N PHE A 402 43.30 -11.37 7.09
CA PHE A 402 43.35 -10.23 6.17
C PHE A 402 44.65 -10.19 5.34
N ALA A 403 45.76 -10.64 5.94
CA ALA A 403 47.06 -10.73 5.27
C ALA A 403 47.04 -11.66 4.05
N ASP A 404 46.15 -12.67 4.03
CA ASP A 404 46.02 -13.60 2.92
C ASP A 404 45.52 -12.93 1.63
N ILE A 405 44.81 -11.80 1.74
CA ILE A 405 44.15 -11.14 0.61
C ILE A 405 44.58 -9.69 0.38
N GLN A 406 45.43 -9.13 1.25
CA GLN A 406 45.78 -7.71 1.27
C GLN A 406 46.20 -7.17 -0.11
N ASP A 407 47.00 -7.95 -0.85
CA ASP A 407 47.49 -7.59 -2.19
C ASP A 407 46.88 -8.46 -3.32
N GLY A 408 45.91 -9.30 -2.97
CA GLY A 408 45.38 -10.33 -3.87
C GLY A 408 44.09 -9.97 -4.61
N VAL A 409 43.46 -8.84 -4.29
CA VAL A 409 42.14 -8.49 -4.83
C VAL A 409 42.28 -7.56 -6.04
N ASN A 410 41.77 -8.00 -7.19
CA ASN A 410 41.82 -7.26 -8.45
C ASN A 410 40.41 -7.12 -9.04
N VAL A 411 40.08 -5.92 -9.53
CA VAL A 411 38.85 -5.66 -10.28
C VAL A 411 39.26 -5.30 -11.70
N GLY A 412 39.18 -6.28 -12.61
CA GLY A 412 39.82 -6.21 -13.91
C GLY A 412 41.34 -6.22 -13.81
N ASP A 413 42.00 -5.31 -14.52
CA ASP A 413 43.48 -5.23 -14.57
C ASP A 413 44.05 -4.27 -13.49
N ARG A 414 43.24 -3.89 -12.49
CA ARG A 414 43.62 -2.96 -11.42
C ARG A 414 43.41 -3.58 -10.05
N GLN A 415 44.37 -3.29 -9.17
CA GLN A 415 44.30 -3.66 -7.76
C GLN A 415 43.15 -2.94 -7.08
N CYS A 416 42.38 -3.69 -6.30
CA CYS A 416 41.31 -3.20 -5.44
C CYS A 416 41.80 -3.29 -4.00
N ARG A 417 41.84 -2.18 -3.28
CA ARG A 417 42.41 -2.13 -1.92
C ARG A 417 41.40 -2.66 -0.91
N PRO A 418 41.59 -3.83 -0.29
CA PRO A 418 40.65 -4.36 0.70
C PRO A 418 40.65 -3.52 1.99
N LEU A 419 39.51 -3.52 2.70
CA LEU A 419 39.28 -2.77 3.92
C LEU A 419 39.15 -3.73 5.11
N LEU A 420 40.06 -3.61 6.08
CA LEU A 420 40.12 -4.49 7.25
C LEU A 420 38.85 -4.43 8.11
N GLU A 421 38.27 -3.24 8.30
CA GLU A 421 37.07 -3.02 9.12
C GLU A 421 35.83 -3.79 8.63
N TYR A 422 35.75 -4.06 7.32
CA TYR A 422 34.59 -4.69 6.69
C TYR A 422 34.87 -6.12 6.20
N TYR A 423 36.04 -6.65 6.50
CA TYR A 423 36.45 -8.00 6.12
C TYR A 423 35.82 -9.04 7.04
N GLU A 424 35.12 -10.02 6.48
CA GLU A 424 34.64 -11.20 7.21
C GLU A 424 35.45 -12.41 6.74
N PRO A 425 36.19 -13.07 7.65
CA PRO A 425 37.07 -14.19 7.31
C PRO A 425 36.39 -15.24 6.41
N ALA A 426 37.08 -15.59 5.33
CA ALA A 426 36.70 -16.58 4.32
C ALA A 426 35.42 -16.31 3.50
N THR A 427 34.57 -15.36 3.89
CA THR A 427 33.22 -15.22 3.32
C THR A 427 33.00 -13.89 2.59
N LYS A 428 33.59 -12.79 3.04
CA LYS A 428 33.31 -11.46 2.49
C LYS A 428 34.53 -10.54 2.50
N ILE A 429 34.78 -9.91 1.35
CA ILE A 429 35.80 -8.88 1.16
C ILE A 429 35.10 -7.60 0.71
N VAL A 430 35.44 -6.48 1.32
CA VAL A 430 35.06 -5.16 0.81
C VAL A 430 36.33 -4.44 0.39
N CYS A 431 36.39 -3.95 -0.85
CA CYS A 431 37.58 -3.29 -1.40
C CYS A 431 37.23 -2.02 -2.18
N ILE A 432 38.18 -1.09 -2.29
CA ILE A 432 38.04 0.15 -3.06
C ILE A 432 38.79 0.01 -4.38
N THR A 433 38.10 0.25 -5.50
CA THR A 433 38.69 0.14 -6.85
C THR A 433 39.69 1.26 -7.15
N GLY A 434 40.72 0.93 -7.94
CA GLY A 434 41.66 1.90 -8.50
C GLY A 434 41.19 2.55 -9.80
N GLU A 435 41.91 3.58 -10.24
CA GLU A 435 41.64 4.32 -11.47
C GLU A 435 42.04 3.53 -12.74
N VAL A 436 41.22 3.63 -13.79
CA VAL A 436 41.46 3.09 -15.12
C VAL A 436 41.41 4.17 -16.20
N PRO A 437 42.23 4.06 -17.26
CA PRO A 437 42.30 5.09 -18.30
C PRO A 437 41.07 5.13 -19.23
N SER A 438 40.32 4.03 -19.32
CA SER A 438 39.16 3.94 -20.20
C SER A 438 38.12 2.96 -19.66
N ALA A 439 36.88 3.09 -20.16
CA ALA A 439 35.79 2.18 -19.85
C ALA A 439 36.14 0.76 -20.30
N LYS A 440 36.03 -0.20 -19.38
CA LYS A 440 36.42 -1.61 -19.59
C LYS A 440 35.53 -2.51 -18.74
N SER A 441 35.18 -3.68 -19.26
CA SER A 441 34.43 -4.70 -18.55
C SER A 441 35.28 -5.96 -18.39
N LYS A 442 35.54 -6.37 -17.14
CA LYS A 442 36.42 -7.49 -16.79
C LYS A 442 35.95 -8.17 -15.51
N LYS A 443 36.39 -9.41 -15.29
CA LYS A 443 36.07 -10.19 -14.09
C LYS A 443 36.79 -9.65 -12.85
N VAL A 444 36.20 -9.88 -11.69
CA VAL A 444 36.81 -9.68 -10.38
C VAL A 444 37.63 -10.93 -10.04
N GLN A 445 38.86 -10.75 -9.56
CA GLN A 445 39.75 -11.83 -9.17
C GLN A 445 40.21 -11.65 -7.73
N VAL A 446 40.29 -12.75 -6.99
CA VAL A 446 40.82 -12.79 -5.62
C VAL A 446 41.90 -13.87 -5.56
N ILE A 447 43.13 -13.47 -5.27
CA ILE A 447 44.28 -14.34 -5.10
C ILE A 447 44.54 -14.49 -3.59
N VAL A 448 44.35 -15.69 -3.06
CA VAL A 448 44.52 -16.01 -1.63
C VAL A 448 45.92 -16.55 -1.38
N SER A 449 46.64 -15.89 -0.48
CA SER A 449 48.01 -16.19 -0.03
C SER A 449 48.96 -16.47 -1.20
N THR A 450 48.80 -15.76 -2.32
CA THR A 450 49.56 -15.92 -3.59
C THR A 450 49.47 -17.28 -4.29
N ARG A 451 48.62 -18.20 -3.81
CA ARG A 451 48.56 -19.59 -4.30
C ARG A 451 47.28 -19.92 -5.05
N PHE A 452 46.13 -19.52 -4.52
CA PHE A 452 44.83 -19.93 -5.05
C PHE A 452 44.08 -18.73 -5.60
N THR A 453 43.49 -18.87 -6.79
CA THR A 453 42.79 -17.77 -7.48
C THR A 453 41.31 -18.09 -7.65
N ALA A 454 40.46 -17.17 -7.24
CA ALA A 454 39.04 -17.17 -7.57
C ALA A 454 38.76 -16.10 -8.62
N SER A 455 37.88 -16.40 -9.57
CA SER A 455 37.39 -15.43 -10.55
C SER A 455 35.86 -15.38 -10.50
N SER A 456 35.30 -14.18 -10.62
CA SER A 456 33.86 -14.00 -10.67
C SER A 456 33.25 -14.56 -11.97
N VAL A 457 31.98 -14.94 -11.90
CA VAL A 457 31.20 -15.31 -13.10
C VAL A 457 30.91 -14.07 -13.94
N ASP A 458 30.32 -13.04 -13.31
CA ASP A 458 29.99 -11.78 -13.97
C ASP A 458 31.20 -10.85 -14.08
N ASN A 459 31.10 -9.90 -15.02
CA ASN A 459 32.08 -8.83 -15.17
C ASN A 459 31.69 -7.60 -14.33
N PHE A 460 32.69 -6.96 -13.73
CA PHE A 460 32.60 -5.59 -13.27
C PHE A 460 32.90 -4.65 -14.44
N SER A 461 32.12 -3.59 -14.60
CA SER A 461 32.28 -2.64 -15.71
C SER A 461 32.63 -1.24 -15.22
N TYR A 462 33.83 -0.79 -15.58
CA TYR A 462 34.20 0.62 -15.46
C TYR A 462 33.51 1.42 -16.57
N VAL A 463 32.79 2.46 -16.19
CA VAL A 463 31.92 3.27 -17.05
C VAL A 463 32.18 4.76 -16.87
N VAL A 464 31.74 5.57 -17.84
CA VAL A 464 31.80 7.03 -17.75
C VAL A 464 30.37 7.56 -17.61
N PRO A 465 29.93 7.95 -16.40
CA PRO A 465 28.60 8.52 -16.21
C PRO A 465 28.44 9.84 -16.96
N ARG A 466 27.24 10.10 -17.50
CA ARG A 466 26.91 11.35 -18.20
C ARG A 466 25.47 11.77 -17.89
N ILE A 467 25.28 13.07 -17.70
CA ILE A 467 23.96 13.69 -17.56
C ILE A 467 23.53 14.15 -18.96
N ASN A 468 22.33 13.77 -19.39
CA ASN A 468 21.78 14.14 -20.69
C ASN A 468 20.80 15.31 -20.58
N LYS A 469 19.88 15.25 -19.60
CA LYS A 469 18.82 16.27 -19.42
C LYS A 469 18.40 16.35 -17.96
N ILE A 470 18.03 17.55 -17.53
CA ILE A 470 17.38 17.80 -16.24
C ILE A 470 15.95 18.32 -16.45
N PHE A 471 15.03 17.91 -15.59
CA PHE A 471 13.67 18.45 -15.59
C PHE A 471 13.10 18.41 -14.16
N PRO A 472 12.50 19.50 -13.67
CA PRO A 472 12.40 20.82 -14.29
C PRO A 472 13.72 21.61 -14.27
N THR A 473 13.75 22.73 -14.99
CA THR A 473 14.90 23.68 -15.02
C THR A 473 14.72 24.85 -14.06
N LEU A 474 13.61 24.89 -13.32
CA LEU A 474 13.25 25.98 -12.42
C LEU A 474 12.50 25.44 -11.20
N GLY A 475 12.68 26.11 -10.06
CA GLY A 475 12.01 25.76 -8.80
C GLY A 475 12.11 26.87 -7.77
N PRO A 476 11.32 26.82 -6.68
CA PRO A 476 11.27 27.89 -5.67
C PRO A 476 12.53 27.93 -4.81
N ARG A 477 12.86 29.12 -4.29
CA ARG A 477 13.97 29.36 -3.35
C ARG A 477 13.87 28.47 -2.11
N SER A 478 12.66 28.21 -1.62
CA SER A 478 12.41 27.30 -0.49
C SER A 478 12.86 25.86 -0.75
N GLY A 479 13.18 25.49 -2.00
CA GLY A 479 13.53 24.14 -2.39
C GLY A 479 12.32 23.21 -2.36
N GLY A 480 12.56 21.90 -2.31
CA GLY A 480 11.50 20.88 -2.39
C GLY A 480 11.14 20.47 -3.81
N THR A 481 11.70 21.13 -4.83
CA THR A 481 11.51 20.78 -6.24
C THR A 481 11.99 19.36 -6.48
N ILE A 482 11.12 18.52 -7.04
CA ILE A 482 11.46 17.16 -7.47
C ILE A 482 12.17 17.25 -8.82
N LEU A 483 13.49 17.04 -8.82
CA LEU A 483 14.36 17.12 -9.98
C LEU A 483 14.64 15.74 -10.56
N ASN A 484 14.21 15.52 -11.80
CA ASN A 484 14.51 14.34 -12.60
C ASN A 484 15.75 14.58 -13.47
N ILE A 485 16.81 13.83 -13.17
CA ILE A 485 18.09 13.85 -13.88
C ILE A 485 18.17 12.59 -14.73
N THR A 486 18.20 12.74 -16.05
CA THR A 486 18.30 11.61 -16.99
C THR A 486 19.70 11.55 -17.59
N GLY A 487 20.19 10.34 -17.83
CA GLY A 487 21.55 10.15 -18.34
C GLY A 487 21.95 8.70 -18.51
N THR A 488 23.24 8.49 -18.78
CA THR A 488 23.83 7.16 -18.95
C THR A 488 24.68 6.80 -17.74
N HIS A 489 24.56 5.56 -17.26
CA HIS A 489 25.34 5.04 -16.13
C HIS A 489 25.25 5.90 -14.85
N LEU A 490 24.10 6.55 -14.62
CA LEU A 490 23.86 7.35 -13.41
C LEU A 490 23.73 6.52 -12.11
N ASN A 491 23.80 5.20 -12.21
CA ASN A 491 23.80 4.25 -11.10
C ASN A 491 25.20 3.64 -10.84
N ALA A 492 26.24 4.19 -11.47
CA ALA A 492 27.60 3.66 -11.34
C ALA A 492 28.15 3.93 -9.94
N GLY A 493 28.82 2.93 -9.38
CA GLY A 493 29.52 3.06 -8.11
C GLY A 493 28.70 2.63 -6.90
N SER A 494 29.29 2.86 -5.74
CA SER A 494 28.75 2.49 -4.43
C SER A 494 28.05 3.66 -3.72
N LYS A 495 28.50 4.88 -4.00
CA LYS A 495 28.01 6.11 -3.38
C LYS A 495 27.75 7.16 -4.44
N ILE A 496 26.52 7.67 -4.50
CA ILE A 496 26.07 8.63 -5.51
C ILE A 496 25.47 9.83 -4.79
N ARG A 497 25.85 11.04 -5.20
CA ARG A 497 25.32 12.30 -4.66
C ARG A 497 24.91 13.23 -5.79
N ALA A 498 23.76 13.89 -5.64
CA ALA A 498 23.30 14.93 -6.54
C ALA A 498 23.45 16.30 -5.86
N MET A 499 23.82 17.32 -6.62
CA MET A 499 24.00 18.69 -6.14
C MET A 499 23.45 19.68 -7.16
N VAL A 500 22.91 20.80 -6.69
CA VAL A 500 22.52 21.94 -7.53
C VAL A 500 23.45 23.09 -7.15
N GLY A 501 24.47 23.34 -7.98
CA GLY A 501 25.59 24.20 -7.61
C GLY A 501 26.39 23.64 -6.45
N GLN A 502 26.26 24.25 -5.27
CA GLN A 502 26.87 23.79 -4.01
C GLN A 502 25.85 23.17 -3.04
N LEU A 503 24.55 23.28 -3.34
CA LEU A 503 23.49 22.79 -2.50
C LEU A 503 23.27 21.30 -2.75
N ASN A 504 23.02 20.53 -1.68
CA ASN A 504 22.73 19.12 -1.80
C ASN A 504 21.34 18.90 -2.43
N CYS A 505 21.20 17.87 -3.26
CA CYS A 505 19.92 17.38 -3.75
C CYS A 505 19.73 15.97 -3.22
N THR A 506 18.71 15.75 -2.39
CA THR A 506 18.49 14.47 -1.71
C THR A 506 17.90 13.46 -2.70
N ILE A 507 18.69 12.45 -3.07
CA ILE A 507 18.25 11.42 -4.02
C ILE A 507 17.15 10.58 -3.37
N THR A 508 15.99 10.51 -4.01
CA THR A 508 14.84 9.69 -3.57
C THR A 508 14.76 8.38 -4.33
N HIS A 509 15.12 8.39 -5.62
CA HIS A 509 15.00 7.21 -6.47
C HIS A 509 16.11 7.17 -7.53
N ILE A 510 16.65 5.97 -7.77
CA ILE A 510 17.58 5.68 -8.87
C ILE A 510 16.96 4.56 -9.68
N ASN A 511 16.44 4.87 -10.86
CA ASN A 511 15.79 3.88 -11.71
C ASN A 511 16.75 3.30 -12.74
N ASN A 512 16.67 1.99 -12.94
CA ASN A 512 17.55 1.21 -13.80
C ASN A 512 16.76 0.60 -14.98
N SER A 513 16.22 1.47 -15.86
CA SER A 513 15.58 0.99 -17.08
C SER A 513 16.64 0.66 -18.14
N THR A 514 16.82 -0.63 -18.39
CA THR A 514 17.66 -1.11 -19.49
C THR A 514 16.73 -1.52 -20.63
N THR A 515 16.54 -0.64 -21.62
CA THR A 515 15.74 -0.94 -22.80
C THR A 515 16.67 -1.12 -24.00
N MET A 516 16.63 -2.28 -24.65
CA MET A 516 17.41 -2.57 -25.87
C MET A 516 18.93 -2.29 -25.74
N GLY A 517 19.54 -2.63 -24.60
CA GLY A 517 20.98 -2.45 -24.37
C GLY A 517 21.42 -1.02 -24.06
N ILE A 518 20.48 -0.05 -24.04
CA ILE A 518 20.73 1.32 -23.58
C ILE A 518 20.23 1.43 -22.14
N THR A 519 21.14 1.76 -21.22
CA THR A 519 20.81 2.07 -19.83
C THR A 519 20.35 3.53 -19.75
N ASN A 520 19.06 3.75 -19.94
CA ASN A 520 18.45 5.06 -19.66
C ASN A 520 18.13 5.11 -18.18
N ASN A 521 19.15 5.47 -17.41
CA ASN A 521 19.02 5.62 -15.98
C ASN A 521 18.54 7.03 -15.68
N TRP A 522 17.63 7.14 -14.74
CA TRP A 522 17.22 8.44 -14.22
C TRP A 522 17.30 8.44 -12.71
N VAL A 523 17.69 9.59 -12.19
CA VAL A 523 17.84 9.86 -10.77
C VAL A 523 16.88 10.98 -10.43
N THR A 524 16.02 10.73 -9.45
CA THR A 524 15.16 11.77 -8.89
C THR A 524 15.74 12.23 -7.58
N CYS A 525 15.83 13.54 -7.42
CA CYS A 525 16.28 14.14 -6.17
C CYS A 525 15.44 15.36 -5.80
N ILE A 526 15.38 15.67 -4.49
CA ILE A 526 14.67 16.83 -3.98
C ILE A 526 15.69 17.94 -3.69
N THR A 527 15.45 19.12 -4.26
CA THR A 527 16.33 20.29 -4.10
C THR A 527 16.31 20.84 -2.67
N SER A 528 17.47 21.25 -2.15
CA SER A 528 17.55 21.98 -0.87
C SER A 528 17.16 23.46 -1.03
N PRO A 529 16.80 24.15 0.07
CA PRO A 529 16.59 25.60 0.04
C PRO A 529 17.84 26.38 -0.38
N ALA A 530 17.65 27.49 -1.09
CA ALA A 530 18.71 28.40 -1.51
C ALA A 530 18.59 29.75 -0.79
N GLU A 531 19.73 30.38 -0.49
CA GLU A 531 19.74 31.72 0.12
C GLU A 531 19.41 32.81 -0.90
N ASP A 532 19.82 32.66 -2.15
CA ASP A 532 19.60 33.64 -3.21
C ASP A 532 18.91 33.03 -4.44
N ILE A 533 18.38 33.90 -5.29
CA ILE A 533 17.92 33.56 -6.64
C ILE A 533 19.18 33.28 -7.48
N ILE A 534 19.48 32.00 -7.69
CA ILE A 534 20.73 31.55 -8.32
C ILE A 534 20.39 30.65 -9.52
N GLN A 535 21.09 30.90 -10.63
CA GLN A 535 21.14 29.99 -11.77
C GLN A 535 22.45 29.21 -11.75
N THR A 536 22.37 27.87 -11.67
CA THR A 536 23.54 27.02 -11.54
C THR A 536 23.36 25.67 -12.22
N ARG A 537 24.47 24.93 -12.43
CA ARG A 537 24.43 23.61 -13.04
C ARG A 537 24.19 22.53 -11.99
N VAL A 538 23.57 21.45 -12.43
CA VAL A 538 23.36 20.25 -11.61
C VAL A 538 24.60 19.38 -11.72
N ALA A 539 25.09 18.86 -10.60
CA ALA A 539 26.24 17.98 -10.54
C ALA A 539 25.83 16.62 -9.96
N MET A 540 26.32 15.56 -10.59
CA MET A 540 26.30 14.20 -10.04
C MET A 540 27.72 13.82 -9.63
N VAL A 541 27.88 13.35 -8.40
CA VAL A 541 29.16 12.91 -7.82
C VAL A 541 29.09 11.42 -7.52
N PHE A 542 30.04 10.65 -8.04
CA PHE A 542 30.13 9.20 -7.91
C PHE A 542 31.40 8.82 -7.15
N ASP A 543 31.23 8.03 -6.10
CA ASP A 543 32.29 7.51 -5.22
C ASP A 543 33.30 8.58 -4.74
N ASP A 544 32.82 9.81 -4.60
CA ASP A 544 33.60 11.01 -4.22
C ASP A 544 34.81 11.32 -5.15
N LYS A 545 34.90 10.67 -6.31
CA LYS A 545 36.00 10.79 -7.27
C LYS A 545 35.57 11.38 -8.62
N ALA A 546 34.42 10.95 -9.14
CA ALA A 546 33.93 11.41 -10.43
C ALA A 546 32.83 12.46 -10.25
N LYS A 547 33.02 13.68 -10.75
CA LYS A 547 32.00 14.74 -10.77
C LYS A 547 31.59 15.03 -12.22
N LYS A 548 30.29 14.91 -12.52
CA LYS A 548 29.70 15.17 -13.84
C LYS A 548 28.69 16.31 -13.73
N LEU A 549 28.79 17.28 -14.63
CA LEU A 549 27.93 18.46 -14.65
C LEU A 549 26.89 18.34 -15.77
N SER A 550 25.70 18.88 -15.54
CA SER A 550 24.70 19.07 -16.58
C SER A 550 25.12 20.17 -17.56
N ASP A 551 24.63 20.06 -18.79
CA ASP A 551 24.73 21.14 -19.77
C ASP A 551 23.68 22.22 -19.53
N GLU A 552 22.48 21.81 -19.11
CA GLU A 552 21.38 22.69 -18.72
C GLU A 552 21.59 23.29 -17.33
N TYR A 553 21.03 24.48 -17.12
CA TYR A 553 21.05 25.18 -15.84
C TYR A 553 19.71 24.98 -15.12
N PHE A 554 19.79 24.86 -13.79
CA PHE A 554 18.66 24.96 -12.89
C PHE A 554 18.62 26.36 -12.26
N SER A 555 17.46 26.99 -12.26
CA SER A 555 17.25 28.33 -11.71
C SER A 555 16.36 28.30 -10.49
N TYR A 556 16.90 28.69 -9.33
CA TYR A 556 16.09 29.01 -8.16
C TYR A 556 15.39 30.35 -8.38
N MET A 557 14.07 30.35 -8.29
CA MET A 557 13.19 31.50 -8.49
C MET A 557 12.61 31.97 -7.15
N LYS A 558 12.05 33.17 -7.12
CA LYS A 558 11.32 33.68 -5.94
C LYS A 558 10.16 32.73 -5.59
N ASP A 559 9.92 32.52 -4.30
CA ASP A 559 8.82 31.67 -3.84
C ASP A 559 7.45 32.17 -4.35
N PRO A 560 6.57 31.26 -4.80
CA PRO A 560 5.23 31.61 -5.26
C PRO A 560 4.41 32.25 -4.14
N ASN A 561 3.54 33.18 -4.52
CA ASN A 561 2.63 33.85 -3.61
C ASN A 561 1.22 33.84 -4.18
N ILE A 562 0.22 33.61 -3.33
CA ILE A 562 -1.19 33.53 -3.74
C ILE A 562 -1.91 34.79 -3.28
N THR A 563 -2.60 35.45 -4.21
CA THR A 563 -3.32 36.70 -3.98
C THR A 563 -4.82 36.49 -3.81
N SER A 564 -5.44 35.61 -4.59
CA SER A 564 -6.86 35.27 -4.46
C SER A 564 -7.17 33.83 -4.87
N VAL A 565 -8.26 33.30 -4.30
CA VAL A 565 -8.79 31.96 -4.54
C VAL A 565 -10.29 32.09 -4.77
N GLU A 566 -10.75 31.82 -5.99
CA GLU A 566 -12.15 32.01 -6.38
C GLU A 566 -12.66 30.85 -7.25
N PRO A 567 -13.79 30.20 -6.91
CA PRO A 567 -14.54 30.39 -5.67
C PRO A 567 -13.78 29.84 -4.45
N ASP A 568 -14.04 30.44 -3.29
CA ASP A 568 -13.62 30.03 -1.94
C ASP A 568 -14.53 28.94 -1.33
N ARG A 569 -15.26 28.24 -2.19
CA ARG A 569 -16.31 27.28 -1.82
C ARG A 569 -16.44 26.17 -2.82
N ALA A 570 -16.87 24.99 -2.36
CA ALA A 570 -17.15 23.84 -3.20
C ALA A 570 -18.22 22.92 -2.60
N VAL A 571 -18.56 21.84 -3.30
CA VAL A 571 -19.45 20.78 -2.83
C VAL A 571 -18.65 19.59 -2.26
N LEU A 572 -19.28 18.76 -1.41
CA LEU A 572 -18.66 17.57 -0.79
C LEU A 572 -17.96 16.61 -1.77
N SER A 573 -18.54 16.41 -2.96
CA SER A 573 -17.96 15.57 -4.01
C SER A 573 -16.68 16.15 -4.62
N GLY A 574 -16.37 17.42 -4.37
CA GLY A 574 -15.23 18.10 -4.99
C GLY A 574 -15.35 18.20 -6.51
N GLY A 575 -14.22 18.48 -7.17
CA GLY A 575 -14.13 18.59 -8.62
C GLY A 575 -14.61 19.93 -9.21
N ILE A 576 -14.96 20.91 -8.36
CA ILE A 576 -15.29 22.28 -8.78
C ILE A 576 -13.98 22.98 -9.17
N ARG A 577 -13.99 23.75 -10.26
CA ARG A 577 -12.79 24.48 -10.70
C ARG A 577 -12.59 25.71 -9.82
N VAL A 578 -11.44 25.76 -9.17
CA VAL A 578 -11.00 26.86 -8.33
C VAL A 578 -9.90 27.61 -9.07
N THR A 579 -10.19 28.86 -9.42
CA THR A 579 -9.21 29.78 -10.00
C THR A 579 -8.36 30.36 -8.89
N VAL A 580 -7.04 30.21 -9.01
CA VAL A 580 -6.09 30.79 -8.06
C VAL A 580 -5.20 31.78 -8.79
N THR A 581 -5.14 33.01 -8.27
CA THR A 581 -4.29 34.07 -8.81
C THR A 581 -3.14 34.39 -7.86
N GLY A 582 -2.02 34.87 -8.40
CA GLY A 582 -0.83 35.10 -7.61
C GLY A 582 0.39 35.57 -8.40
N GLU A 583 1.57 35.28 -7.86
CA GLU A 583 2.88 35.49 -8.48
C GLU A 583 3.68 34.19 -8.46
N GLY A 584 4.45 33.93 -9.52
CA GLY A 584 5.38 32.78 -9.57
C GLY A 584 4.71 31.40 -9.59
N LEU A 585 3.43 31.29 -9.95
CA LEU A 585 2.65 30.04 -9.86
C LEU A 585 3.11 28.94 -10.84
N ASN A 586 3.84 29.30 -11.89
CA ASN A 586 4.46 28.36 -12.84
C ASN A 586 5.87 27.90 -12.41
N THR A 587 6.36 28.36 -11.26
CA THR A 587 7.65 27.95 -10.69
C THR A 587 7.63 26.50 -10.21
N VAL A 588 6.45 26.03 -9.80
CA VAL A 588 6.21 24.65 -9.35
C VAL A 588 5.45 23.90 -10.42
N GLN A 589 5.90 22.69 -10.74
CA GLN A 589 5.41 21.90 -11.87
C GLN A 589 4.14 21.13 -11.52
N GLU A 590 4.06 20.60 -10.30
CA GLU A 590 2.90 19.84 -9.81
C GLU A 590 2.29 20.47 -8.56
N PRO A 591 1.77 21.71 -8.64
CA PRO A 591 1.09 22.32 -7.51
C PRO A 591 -0.18 21.53 -7.15
N LYS A 592 -0.46 21.40 -5.86
CA LYS A 592 -1.66 20.71 -5.37
C LYS A 592 -2.40 21.60 -4.37
N MET A 593 -3.71 21.54 -4.38
CA MET A 593 -4.56 22.14 -3.36
C MET A 593 -4.91 21.07 -2.32
N TYR A 594 -5.02 21.46 -1.06
CA TYR A 594 -5.53 20.57 -0.03
C TYR A 594 -6.52 21.27 0.88
N VAL A 595 -7.44 20.49 1.43
CA VAL A 595 -8.37 20.90 2.50
C VAL A 595 -8.28 19.91 3.64
N THR A 596 -8.31 20.41 4.89
CA THR A 596 -8.17 19.58 6.08
C THR A 596 -9.54 19.33 6.71
N TYR A 597 -9.95 18.07 6.80
CA TYR A 597 -11.21 17.67 7.44
C TYR A 597 -10.96 16.52 8.42
N GLN A 598 -11.40 16.69 9.67
CA GLN A 598 -11.21 15.73 10.77
C GLN A 598 -9.74 15.29 10.99
N GLY A 599 -8.79 16.20 10.74
CA GLY A 599 -7.35 15.93 10.87
C GLY A 599 -6.75 15.14 9.70
N GLN A 600 -7.47 14.98 8.60
CA GLN A 600 -6.99 14.38 7.36
C GLN A 600 -6.97 15.42 6.23
N ASP A 601 -5.88 15.46 5.47
CA ASP A 601 -5.73 16.32 4.30
C ASP A 601 -6.27 15.60 3.04
N TYR A 602 -7.22 16.23 2.38
CA TYR A 602 -7.75 15.80 1.09
C TYR A 602 -7.10 16.64 0.00
N ILE A 603 -6.45 15.99 -0.96
CA ILE A 603 -5.55 16.64 -1.93
C ILE A 603 -6.14 16.54 -3.35
N SER A 604 -5.97 17.59 -4.12
CA SER A 604 -6.36 17.65 -5.53
C SER A 604 -5.28 18.35 -6.39
N PRO A 605 -5.16 17.98 -7.68
CA PRO A 605 -4.18 18.59 -8.56
C PRO A 605 -4.57 20.01 -8.97
N CYS A 606 -3.55 20.84 -9.21
CA CYS A 606 -3.67 22.14 -9.86
C CYS A 606 -2.84 22.17 -11.15
N ASN A 607 -3.27 22.99 -12.11
CA ASN A 607 -2.56 23.21 -13.36
C ASN A 607 -2.24 24.70 -13.52
N SER A 608 -0.95 25.04 -13.56
CA SER A 608 -0.49 26.43 -13.73
C SER A 608 -0.60 26.83 -15.21
N THR A 609 -1.44 27.83 -15.48
CA THR A 609 -1.64 28.35 -16.85
C THR A 609 -0.63 29.44 -17.20
N SER A 610 -0.20 30.20 -16.19
CA SER A 610 0.80 31.27 -16.31
C SER A 610 1.46 31.52 -14.96
N ALA A 611 2.43 32.44 -14.90
CA ALA A 611 3.05 32.85 -13.64
C ALA A 611 2.06 33.49 -12.64
N SER A 612 0.90 33.98 -13.10
CA SER A 612 -0.07 34.68 -12.25
C SER A 612 -1.41 33.98 -12.08
N ARG A 613 -1.64 32.87 -12.78
CA ARG A 613 -2.93 32.16 -12.74
C ARG A 613 -2.74 30.64 -12.84
N MET A 614 -3.40 29.92 -11.95
CA MET A 614 -3.54 28.47 -12.00
C MET A 614 -4.98 28.04 -11.75
N ILE A 615 -5.33 26.84 -12.23
CA ILE A 615 -6.65 26.25 -12.04
C ILE A 615 -6.49 24.99 -11.21
N CYS A 616 -7.09 24.98 -10.03
CA CYS A 616 -7.18 23.83 -9.15
C CYS A 616 -8.55 23.18 -9.29
N LYS A 617 -8.66 21.92 -8.89
CA LYS A 617 -9.94 21.27 -8.65
C LYS A 617 -10.17 21.18 -7.15
N SER A 618 -11.38 21.35 -6.65
CA SER A 618 -11.63 21.16 -5.22
C SER A 618 -11.48 19.67 -4.83
N PRO A 619 -10.87 19.34 -3.68
CA PRO A 619 -10.75 17.96 -3.22
C PRO A 619 -12.10 17.28 -2.93
N CYS A 620 -12.21 15.97 -3.15
CA CYS A 620 -13.37 15.17 -2.73
C CYS A 620 -13.19 14.75 -1.26
N ILE A 621 -14.11 15.16 -0.37
CA ILE A 621 -14.04 14.88 1.08
C ILE A 621 -14.84 13.62 1.45
N MET A 622 -15.84 13.26 0.65
CA MET A 622 -16.54 11.99 0.78
C MET A 622 -15.72 10.89 0.08
N LYS A 623 -15.85 9.61 0.48
CA LYS A 623 -15.33 8.53 -0.36
C LYS A 623 -16.05 8.56 -1.70
N CYS A 624 -15.41 9.13 -2.71
CA CYS A 624 -15.85 9.08 -4.10
C CYS A 624 -15.76 7.64 -4.68
N ASP A 625 -15.27 6.67 -3.88
CA ASP A 625 -15.17 5.26 -4.24
C ASP A 625 -16.44 4.47 -3.92
N LYS A 626 -16.97 3.82 -4.96
CA LYS A 626 -17.84 2.66 -4.83
C LYS A 626 -17.02 1.49 -4.27
N GLU A 627 -16.72 1.47 -2.97
CA GLU A 627 -16.46 0.22 -2.27
C GLU A 627 -16.52 0.37 -0.74
N GLU A 628 -17.29 -0.54 -0.17
CA GLU A 628 -17.40 -0.91 1.25
C GLU A 628 -18.01 0.10 2.24
N GLY A 629 -19.23 -0.25 2.64
CA GLY A 629 -19.94 0.35 3.74
C GLY A 629 -19.25 0.13 5.08
N ARG A 630 -18.83 1.23 5.69
CA ARG A 630 -18.93 1.43 7.14
C ARG A 630 -19.33 2.89 7.38
N ARG A 631 -20.56 3.09 7.82
CA ARG A 631 -21.11 4.39 8.22
C ARG A 631 -20.31 4.94 9.42
N LYS A 632 -19.33 5.80 9.16
CA LYS A 632 -18.95 6.84 10.13
C LYS A 632 -20.03 7.91 10.05
N ARG A 633 -20.37 8.51 11.20
CA ARG A 633 -21.35 9.59 11.26
C ARG A 633 -20.74 10.81 10.59
N ASP A 634 -21.03 10.99 9.32
CA ASP A 634 -20.68 12.17 8.55
C ASP A 634 -21.58 13.31 9.02
N VAL A 635 -20.97 14.40 9.50
CA VAL A 635 -21.68 15.68 9.62
C VAL A 635 -21.98 16.11 8.19
N ASN A 636 -23.24 16.04 7.81
CA ASN A 636 -23.67 16.42 6.47
C ASN A 636 -23.89 17.95 6.48
N PRO A 637 -23.06 18.77 5.81
CA PRO A 637 -23.31 20.21 5.72
C PRO A 637 -24.71 20.46 5.17
N THR A 638 -25.35 21.50 5.69
CA THR A 638 -26.64 21.96 5.15
C THR A 638 -26.42 23.24 4.37
N ALA A 639 -27.41 23.65 3.58
CA ALA A 639 -27.33 24.91 2.82
C ALA A 639 -27.03 26.14 3.71
N ASN A 640 -27.44 26.11 4.98
CA ASN A 640 -27.27 27.20 5.94
C ASN A 640 -26.08 27.00 6.89
N THR A 641 -25.49 25.80 6.92
CA THR A 641 -24.37 25.46 7.81
C THR A 641 -23.31 24.71 6.98
N PRO A 642 -22.54 25.42 6.13
CA PRO A 642 -21.41 24.83 5.42
C PRO A 642 -20.31 24.41 6.40
N LEU A 643 -19.44 23.50 5.96
CA LEU A 643 -18.22 23.18 6.69
C LEU A 643 -17.15 24.21 6.33
N GLU A 644 -16.70 24.99 7.30
CA GLU A 644 -15.59 25.91 7.13
C GLU A 644 -14.28 25.17 7.41
N LEU A 645 -13.50 24.90 6.36
CA LEU A 645 -12.29 24.08 6.45
C LEU A 645 -11.02 24.92 6.25
N GLU A 646 -9.96 24.51 6.93
CA GLU A 646 -8.61 24.99 6.63
C GLU A 646 -8.16 24.43 5.29
N TYR A 647 -7.46 25.26 4.53
CA TYR A 647 -6.95 24.88 3.21
C TYR A 647 -5.63 25.58 2.89
N GLY A 648 -4.93 25.01 1.91
CA GLY A 648 -3.69 25.57 1.41
C GLY A 648 -3.19 24.86 0.17
N PHE A 649 -1.94 25.14 -0.18
CA PHE A 649 -1.34 24.69 -1.42
C PHE A 649 0.01 24.02 -1.16
N ILE A 650 0.17 22.82 -1.69
CA ILE A 650 1.44 22.08 -1.71
C ILE A 650 2.18 22.54 -2.96
N MET A 651 3.14 23.42 -2.75
CA MET A 651 4.03 23.96 -3.78
C MET A 651 5.47 23.75 -3.32
N ASP A 652 5.98 22.54 -3.56
CA ASP A 652 7.27 22.09 -3.03
C ASP A 652 7.39 22.34 -1.51
N ASN A 653 8.45 23.01 -1.04
CA ASN A 653 8.68 23.29 0.37
C ASN A 653 8.26 24.72 0.79
N VAL A 654 7.40 25.38 0.02
CA VAL A 654 6.99 26.78 0.26
C VAL A 654 5.90 26.84 1.34
N MET A 655 6.31 27.09 2.58
CA MET A 655 5.40 27.03 3.74
C MET A 655 4.36 28.17 3.79
N SER A 656 4.64 29.31 3.15
CA SER A 656 3.73 30.48 3.14
C SER A 656 2.39 30.18 2.45
N VAL A 657 2.41 29.43 1.35
CA VAL A 657 1.22 29.01 0.60
C VAL A 657 0.64 27.69 1.13
N ARG A 658 1.45 26.88 1.84
CA ARG A 658 0.95 25.69 2.53
C ARG A 658 0.00 26.07 3.66
N ASN A 659 0.38 27.02 4.51
CA ASN A 659 -0.46 27.49 5.62
C ASN A 659 -1.36 28.68 5.22
N TYR A 660 -1.91 28.68 4.01
CA TYR A 660 -2.63 29.83 3.45
C TYR A 660 -3.78 30.31 4.36
N SER A 661 -4.71 29.42 4.71
CA SER A 661 -5.86 29.71 5.58
C SER A 661 -5.42 30.31 6.92
N ARG A 662 -4.41 29.72 7.56
CA ARG A 662 -3.87 30.19 8.85
C ARG A 662 -3.18 31.56 8.74
N ASN A 663 -2.57 31.87 7.61
CA ASN A 663 -1.86 33.12 7.38
C ASN A 663 -2.79 34.28 7.02
N LYS A 664 -3.87 34.01 6.27
CA LYS A 664 -4.83 35.02 5.80
C LYS A 664 -6.08 35.17 6.69
N GLY A 665 -6.43 34.13 7.44
CA GLY A 665 -7.67 34.06 8.22
C GLY A 665 -8.88 33.61 7.40
N ASP A 666 -8.67 33.15 6.17
CA ASP A 666 -9.73 32.72 5.25
C ASP A 666 -10.01 31.22 5.41
N THR A 667 -11.28 30.82 5.33
CA THR A 667 -11.71 29.41 5.32
C THR A 667 -12.23 29.01 3.93
N PHE A 668 -12.27 27.71 3.65
CA PHE A 668 -12.87 27.18 2.43
C PHE A 668 -14.20 26.52 2.77
N SER A 669 -15.30 27.07 2.25
CA SER A 669 -16.65 26.64 2.61
C SER A 669 -17.10 25.44 1.79
N ILE A 670 -17.41 24.32 2.45
CA ILE A 670 -17.91 23.11 1.79
C ILE A 670 -19.42 22.96 2.02
N PHE A 671 -20.17 22.97 0.91
CA PHE A 671 -21.62 22.85 0.84
C PHE A 671 -22.06 21.41 0.52
N PRO A 672 -23.33 21.05 0.82
CA PRO A 672 -23.89 19.77 0.41
C PRO A 672 -23.88 19.61 -1.12
N ASN A 673 -23.85 18.36 -1.58
CA ASN A 673 -23.98 18.05 -3.00
C ASN A 673 -25.33 18.53 -3.56
N PRO A 674 -25.36 18.92 -4.85
CA PRO A 674 -26.62 19.24 -5.53
C PRO A 674 -27.52 18.00 -5.58
N GLU A 675 -28.80 18.21 -5.38
CA GLU A 675 -29.82 17.18 -5.57
C GLU A 675 -30.59 17.50 -6.84
N PHE A 676 -30.69 16.55 -7.77
CA PHE A 676 -31.48 16.70 -8.98
C PHE A 676 -32.67 15.73 -8.97
N ASP A 677 -33.85 16.25 -9.30
CA ASP A 677 -35.07 15.47 -9.36
C ASP A 677 -35.06 14.58 -10.62
N SER A 678 -35.34 13.30 -10.45
CA SER A 678 -35.58 12.40 -11.57
C SER A 678 -36.89 12.76 -12.30
N PHE A 679 -36.95 12.46 -13.61
CA PHE A 679 -38.16 12.74 -14.38
C PHE A 679 -39.35 11.95 -13.82
N PRO A 680 -40.52 12.58 -13.61
CA PRO A 680 -41.72 11.87 -13.18
C PRO A 680 -42.06 10.75 -14.17
N GLY A 681 -42.10 9.50 -13.72
CA GLY A 681 -42.33 8.33 -14.58
C GLY A 681 -41.12 7.91 -15.44
N GLY A 682 -39.93 8.46 -15.18
CA GLY A 682 -38.67 8.08 -15.83
C GLY A 682 -38.47 8.60 -17.26
N THR A 683 -39.50 9.21 -17.85
CA THR A 683 -39.45 9.77 -19.22
C THR A 683 -39.99 11.21 -19.21
N LYS A 684 -39.25 12.15 -19.81
CA LYS A 684 -39.68 13.53 -20.06
C LYS A 684 -40.01 13.71 -21.53
N PHE A 685 -41.24 14.14 -21.82
CA PHE A 685 -41.63 14.57 -23.17
C PHE A 685 -41.25 16.04 -23.35
N PHE A 686 -40.42 16.31 -24.34
CA PHE A 686 -39.95 17.64 -24.69
C PHE A 686 -40.61 18.09 -25.97
N GLN A 687 -41.37 19.17 -25.89
CA GLN A 687 -41.98 19.79 -27.05
C GLN A 687 -41.00 20.78 -27.64
N THR A 688 -40.70 20.67 -28.93
CA THR A 688 -39.74 21.54 -29.63
C THR A 688 -40.14 23.03 -29.63
N LYS A 689 -41.38 23.36 -29.19
CA LYS A 689 -41.82 24.75 -28.93
C LYS A 689 -41.21 25.35 -27.67
N ASN A 690 -40.78 24.54 -26.71
CA ASN A 690 -40.11 25.01 -25.51
C ASN A 690 -38.63 25.22 -25.85
N GLU A 691 -38.16 26.46 -25.89
CA GLU A 691 -36.75 26.75 -26.23
C GLU A 691 -35.75 26.23 -25.17
N TYR A 692 -36.21 25.94 -23.95
CA TYR A 692 -35.36 25.57 -22.82
C TYR A 692 -35.84 24.30 -22.10
N LEU A 693 -34.89 23.44 -21.72
CA LEU A 693 -35.10 22.28 -20.86
C LEU A 693 -34.86 22.67 -19.40
N THR A 694 -35.90 22.64 -18.58
CA THR A 694 -35.81 22.89 -17.13
C THR A 694 -35.63 21.59 -16.34
N LEU A 695 -34.56 21.55 -15.56
CA LEU A 695 -34.22 20.50 -14.62
C LEU A 695 -34.42 21.02 -13.19
N ASN A 696 -35.24 20.32 -12.40
CA ASN A 696 -35.52 20.71 -11.02
C ASN A 696 -34.54 20.02 -10.06
N GLY A 697 -34.31 20.65 -8.91
CA GLY A 697 -33.42 20.13 -7.89
C GLY A 697 -33.38 21.02 -6.65
N LYS A 698 -32.34 20.82 -5.83
CA LYS A 698 -32.02 21.60 -4.64
C LYS A 698 -30.51 21.82 -4.55
N ASN A 699 -30.12 22.89 -3.87
CA ASN A 699 -28.72 23.26 -3.63
C ASN A 699 -27.93 23.54 -4.92
N LEU A 700 -28.60 23.97 -6.00
CA LEU A 700 -27.99 24.06 -7.33
C LEU A 700 -27.11 25.31 -7.51
N ASN A 701 -27.24 26.36 -6.68
CA ASN A 701 -26.49 27.62 -6.81
C ASN A 701 -25.57 27.92 -5.61
N LEU A 702 -25.34 26.95 -4.72
CA LEU A 702 -24.60 27.21 -3.47
C LEU A 702 -23.09 27.36 -3.71
N ALA A 703 -22.53 26.51 -4.58
CA ALA A 703 -21.08 26.41 -4.79
C ALA A 703 -20.70 25.93 -6.20
N MET A 704 -21.58 26.07 -7.19
CA MET A 704 -21.31 25.74 -8.58
C MET A 704 -21.76 26.87 -9.50
N ASN A 705 -21.00 27.09 -10.57
CA ASN A 705 -21.33 28.03 -11.65
C ASN A 705 -21.79 27.27 -12.91
N GLU A 706 -22.26 28.01 -13.92
CA GLU A 706 -22.74 27.43 -15.20
C GLU A 706 -21.70 26.54 -15.87
N ASP A 707 -20.43 26.97 -15.86
CA ASP A 707 -19.34 26.22 -16.47
C ASP A 707 -19.08 24.89 -15.76
N ASP A 708 -19.39 24.77 -14.46
CA ASP A 708 -19.09 23.59 -13.64
C ASP A 708 -20.12 22.46 -13.82
N VAL A 709 -21.20 22.74 -14.56
CA VAL A 709 -22.28 21.79 -14.83
C VAL A 709 -22.27 21.37 -16.30
N MET A 710 -22.14 20.07 -16.54
CA MET A 710 -22.25 19.49 -17.87
C MET A 710 -23.48 18.59 -17.95
N ILE A 711 -24.38 18.90 -18.88
CA ILE A 711 -25.59 18.11 -19.12
C ILE A 711 -25.44 17.39 -20.45
N ARG A 712 -25.54 16.06 -20.41
CA ARG A 712 -25.46 15.21 -21.58
C ARG A 712 -26.81 14.55 -21.86
N ILE A 713 -27.24 14.58 -23.10
CA ILE A 713 -28.46 13.97 -23.61
C ILE A 713 -28.05 12.97 -24.70
N GLY A 714 -28.01 11.67 -24.37
CA GLY A 714 -27.47 10.67 -25.30
C GLY A 714 -26.01 10.95 -25.68
N ASP A 715 -25.74 11.10 -26.97
CA ASP A 715 -24.44 11.47 -27.55
C ASP A 715 -24.16 12.98 -27.64
N SER A 716 -25.14 13.82 -27.30
CA SER A 716 -25.09 15.27 -27.46
C SER A 716 -25.10 16.01 -26.11
N PHE A 717 -24.75 17.30 -26.13
CA PHE A 717 -24.68 18.15 -24.92
C PHE A 717 -25.83 19.18 -24.90
N CYS A 718 -26.24 19.57 -23.70
CA CYS A 718 -27.21 20.65 -23.46
C CYS A 718 -26.47 21.83 -22.82
N ASN A 719 -26.43 22.98 -23.49
CA ASN A 719 -25.72 24.15 -22.98
C ASN A 719 -26.52 24.79 -21.86
N VAL A 720 -25.93 24.87 -20.68
CA VAL A 720 -26.54 25.53 -19.51
C VAL A 720 -26.68 27.03 -19.80
N THR A 721 -27.82 27.59 -19.40
CA THR A 721 -28.18 29.00 -19.67
C THR A 721 -28.43 29.80 -18.40
N SER A 722 -28.93 29.14 -17.35
CA SER A 722 -29.08 29.76 -16.05
C SER A 722 -29.16 28.70 -14.95
N ILE A 723 -28.67 29.06 -13.76
CA ILE A 723 -28.75 28.25 -12.55
C ILE A 723 -29.42 29.08 -11.45
N SER A 724 -30.46 28.53 -10.85
CA SER A 724 -31.15 29.06 -9.66
C SER A 724 -31.04 28.05 -8.51
N PRO A 725 -31.43 28.37 -7.26
CA PRO A 725 -31.33 27.44 -6.13
C PRO A 725 -32.03 26.09 -6.32
N THR A 726 -33.10 26.06 -7.13
CA THR A 726 -33.99 24.90 -7.31
C THR A 726 -34.19 24.47 -8.76
N GLN A 727 -33.73 25.24 -9.73
CA GLN A 727 -33.91 24.96 -11.15
C GLN A 727 -32.68 25.31 -11.96
N LEU A 728 -32.39 24.51 -12.97
CA LEU A 728 -31.36 24.75 -13.96
C LEU A 728 -32.00 24.66 -15.35
N THR A 729 -31.73 25.65 -16.21
CA THR A 729 -32.19 25.64 -17.61
C THR A 729 -31.04 25.41 -18.57
N CYS A 730 -31.26 24.58 -19.59
CA CYS A 730 -30.29 24.38 -20.67
C CYS A 730 -31.00 24.36 -22.04
N ILE A 731 -30.28 24.67 -23.11
CA ILE A 731 -30.79 24.60 -24.48
C ILE A 731 -30.48 23.20 -25.04
N PRO A 732 -31.49 22.34 -25.23
CA PRO A 732 -31.28 21.01 -25.80
C PRO A 732 -31.13 21.06 -27.33
N PRO A 733 -30.54 20.03 -27.96
CA PRO A 733 -30.40 19.97 -29.41
C PRO A 733 -31.78 19.97 -30.12
N LEU A 734 -31.87 20.61 -31.29
CA LEU A 734 -33.14 20.76 -32.04
C LEU A 734 -33.75 19.44 -32.53
N LYS A 735 -32.94 18.39 -32.66
CA LYS A 735 -33.35 17.05 -33.05
C LYS A 735 -32.93 16.06 -31.98
N GLN A 736 -33.76 15.04 -31.73
CA GLN A 736 -33.47 14.00 -30.75
C GLN A 736 -32.11 13.34 -31.04
N PRO A 737 -31.16 13.41 -30.09
CA PRO A 737 -29.84 12.80 -30.22
C PRO A 737 -29.90 11.28 -30.07
N SER A 738 -28.87 10.59 -30.57
CA SER A 738 -28.83 9.13 -30.50
C SER A 738 -28.47 8.66 -29.09
N SER A 739 -28.96 7.50 -28.70
CA SER A 739 -28.51 6.87 -27.45
C SER A 739 -27.13 6.24 -27.62
N LEU A 740 -26.31 6.36 -26.58
CA LEU A 740 -24.97 5.77 -26.51
C LEU A 740 -24.97 4.23 -26.56
N GLU A 741 -26.10 3.59 -26.22
CA GLU A 741 -26.28 2.13 -26.27
C GLU A 741 -27.05 1.66 -27.53
N GLY A 742 -27.29 2.55 -28.50
CA GLY A 742 -27.79 2.22 -29.85
C GLY A 742 -29.25 1.75 -29.98
N ASN A 743 -29.90 1.29 -28.90
CA ASN A 743 -31.23 0.65 -28.94
C ASN A 743 -32.24 1.18 -27.91
N LYS A 744 -31.96 2.32 -27.29
CA LYS A 744 -32.82 2.97 -26.28
C LYS A 744 -33.02 4.43 -26.62
N ASP A 745 -34.03 5.05 -26.03
CA ASP A 745 -34.19 6.51 -26.04
C ASP A 745 -33.02 7.20 -25.27
N PRO A 746 -32.65 8.45 -25.58
CA PRO A 746 -31.48 9.10 -25.00
C PRO A 746 -31.67 9.44 -23.52
N GLU A 747 -30.71 9.04 -22.69
CA GLU A 747 -30.67 9.37 -21.26
C GLU A 747 -30.14 10.79 -21.03
N VAL A 748 -30.74 11.49 -20.07
CA VAL A 748 -30.29 12.78 -19.57
C VAL A 748 -29.45 12.56 -18.31
N VAL A 749 -28.18 12.91 -18.41
CA VAL A 749 -27.18 12.76 -17.37
C VAL A 749 -26.62 14.12 -17.02
N VAL A 750 -26.69 14.48 -15.75
CA VAL A 750 -26.06 15.69 -15.21
C VAL A 750 -24.77 15.31 -14.51
N SER A 751 -23.70 16.02 -14.84
CA SER A 751 -22.40 15.96 -14.16
C SER A 751 -22.06 17.33 -13.59
N VAL A 752 -21.63 17.36 -12.33
CA VAL A 752 -21.19 18.58 -11.63
C VAL A 752 -19.76 18.36 -11.18
N GLY A 753 -18.85 19.21 -11.65
CA GLY A 753 -17.42 18.94 -11.54
C GLY A 753 -17.03 17.59 -12.17
N ASP A 754 -15.97 16.98 -11.66
CA ASP A 754 -15.51 15.67 -12.15
C ASP A 754 -16.17 14.48 -11.45
N ASN A 755 -16.61 14.66 -10.20
CA ASN A 755 -16.88 13.54 -9.29
C ASN A 755 -18.36 13.27 -9.05
N PHE A 756 -19.25 14.23 -9.37
CA PHE A 756 -20.69 14.06 -9.19
C PHE A 756 -21.37 13.77 -10.53
N ARG A 757 -22.10 12.66 -10.60
CA ARG A 757 -22.88 12.25 -11.79
C ARG A 757 -24.22 11.67 -11.39
N LYS A 758 -25.30 12.16 -12.00
CA LYS A 758 -26.67 11.69 -11.78
C LYS A 758 -27.43 11.53 -13.09
N THR A 759 -28.04 10.37 -13.29
CA THR A 759 -28.99 10.13 -14.39
C THR A 759 -30.40 10.54 -13.94
N LEU A 760 -31.06 11.41 -14.71
CA LEU A 760 -32.40 11.92 -14.37
C LEU A 760 -33.53 11.08 -14.98
N GLY A 761 -33.26 10.46 -16.14
CA GLY A 761 -34.21 9.66 -16.89
C GLY A 761 -34.01 9.82 -18.39
N VAL A 762 -35.01 9.43 -19.16
CA VAL A 762 -35.01 9.46 -20.62
C VAL A 762 -35.76 10.69 -21.14
N ILE A 763 -35.34 11.25 -22.28
CA ILE A 763 -36.07 12.33 -22.96
C ILE A 763 -36.61 11.88 -24.33
N LYS A 764 -37.84 12.28 -24.65
CA LYS A 764 -38.50 12.03 -25.94
C LYS A 764 -38.96 13.34 -26.56
N TYR A 765 -38.63 13.55 -27.83
CA TYR A 765 -39.04 14.74 -28.56
C TYR A 765 -40.42 14.50 -29.16
N GLU A 766 -41.41 15.26 -28.72
CA GLU A 766 -42.75 15.25 -29.33
C GLU A 766 -42.76 16.24 -30.49
N GLU A 767 -42.79 15.72 -31.71
CA GLU A 767 -43.15 16.51 -32.87
C GLU A 767 -44.62 16.93 -32.71
N GLY A 768 -44.85 18.22 -32.50
CA GLY A 768 -46.19 18.82 -32.43
C GLY A 768 -46.91 18.84 -33.78
N GLY A 769 -46.88 17.74 -34.53
CA GLY A 769 -47.75 17.50 -35.66
C GLY A 769 -48.95 16.67 -35.21
N LEU A 770 -50.17 17.08 -35.56
CA LEU A 770 -51.33 16.18 -35.45
C LEU A 770 -50.98 14.89 -36.21
N SER A 771 -51.08 13.74 -35.52
CA SER A 771 -50.95 12.44 -36.16
C SER A 771 -51.86 12.40 -37.40
N LEU A 772 -51.33 11.93 -38.53
CA LEU A 772 -52.12 11.66 -39.74
C LEU A 772 -53.34 10.79 -39.40
N THR A 773 -53.26 9.94 -38.37
CA THR A 773 -54.40 9.13 -37.88
C THR A 773 -55.47 9.95 -37.14
N ALA A 774 -55.12 11.06 -36.49
CA ALA A 774 -56.08 11.98 -35.86
C ALA A 774 -56.79 12.85 -36.91
N ILE A 775 -56.08 13.25 -37.98
CA ILE A 775 -56.66 13.99 -39.12
C ILE A 775 -57.66 13.11 -39.89
N ILE A 776 -57.36 11.82 -40.08
CA ILE A 776 -58.26 10.85 -40.72
C ILE A 776 -59.47 10.53 -39.82
N ALA A 777 -59.30 10.45 -38.49
CA ALA A 777 -60.40 10.20 -37.56
C ALA A 777 -61.39 11.38 -37.47
N ILE A 778 -60.90 12.63 -37.48
CA ILE A 778 -61.75 13.83 -37.51
C ILE A 778 -62.41 13.98 -38.90
N GLY A 779 -61.72 13.65 -39.99
CA GLY A 779 -62.30 13.66 -41.35
C GLY A 779 -63.42 12.62 -41.56
N ALA A 780 -63.27 11.40 -41.03
CA ALA A 780 -64.29 10.35 -41.13
C ALA A 780 -65.50 10.60 -40.20
N GLY A 781 -65.26 11.13 -39.00
CA GLY A 781 -66.32 11.51 -38.06
C GLY A 781 -67.16 12.69 -38.54
N VAL A 782 -66.51 13.73 -39.09
CA VAL A 782 -67.21 14.89 -39.65
C VAL A 782 -67.92 14.53 -40.96
N GLY A 783 -67.34 13.66 -41.80
CA GLY A 783 -68.00 13.17 -43.02
C GLY A 783 -69.25 12.31 -42.76
N ALA A 784 -69.18 11.39 -41.79
CA ALA A 784 -70.35 10.58 -41.39
C ALA A 784 -71.41 11.42 -40.67
N PHE A 785 -71.01 12.38 -39.83
CA PHE A 785 -71.92 13.31 -39.19
C PHE A 785 -72.59 14.25 -40.19
N PHE A 786 -71.86 14.78 -41.19
CA PHE A 786 -72.45 15.58 -42.26
C PHE A 786 -73.38 14.76 -43.16
N LEU A 787 -73.08 13.49 -43.44
CA LEU A 787 -73.98 12.60 -44.21
C LEU A 787 -75.25 12.23 -43.42
N ILE A 788 -75.12 11.97 -42.13
CA ILE A 788 -76.27 11.70 -41.24
C ILE A 788 -77.09 12.98 -41.04
N CYS A 789 -76.44 14.14 -40.85
CA CYS A 789 -77.12 15.43 -40.80
C CYS A 789 -77.76 15.80 -42.15
N LEU A 790 -77.15 15.49 -43.29
CA LEU A 790 -77.77 15.67 -44.61
C LEU A 790 -78.97 14.73 -44.81
N LEU A 791 -78.89 13.47 -44.37
CA LEU A 791 -80.02 12.54 -44.43
C LEU A 791 -81.15 12.95 -43.47
N ILE A 792 -80.82 13.46 -42.29
CA ILE A 792 -81.79 14.03 -41.35
C ILE A 792 -82.37 15.34 -41.89
N ILE A 793 -81.57 16.21 -42.52
CA ILE A 793 -82.04 17.44 -43.17
C ILE A 793 -82.90 17.11 -44.38
N ILE A 794 -82.60 16.07 -45.16
CA ILE A 794 -83.44 15.62 -46.28
C ILE A 794 -84.74 14.99 -45.75
N LEU A 795 -84.70 14.18 -44.69
CA LEU A 795 -85.90 13.65 -44.02
C LEU A 795 -86.75 14.75 -43.40
N VAL A 796 -86.11 15.74 -42.76
CA VAL A 796 -86.75 16.93 -42.22
C VAL A 796 -87.29 17.79 -43.35
N CYS A 797 -86.59 18.01 -44.46
CA CYS A 797 -87.08 18.77 -45.62
C CYS A 797 -88.19 18.02 -46.38
N VAL A 798 -88.20 16.69 -46.39
CA VAL A 798 -89.31 15.89 -46.93
C VAL A 798 -90.52 15.96 -45.98
N ALA A 799 -90.31 15.89 -44.66
CA ALA A 799 -91.35 16.12 -43.67
C ALA A 799 -91.84 17.58 -43.66
N TYR A 800 -90.96 18.55 -43.93
CA TYR A 800 -91.25 19.97 -44.03
C TYR A 800 -91.93 20.29 -45.36
N ARG A 801 -91.61 19.61 -46.46
CA ARG A 801 -92.39 19.71 -47.71
C ARG A 801 -93.78 19.08 -47.56
N LYS A 802 -93.89 18.00 -46.77
CA LYS A 802 -95.17 17.34 -46.47
C LYS A 802 -96.01 18.11 -45.43
N LYS A 803 -95.40 18.96 -44.58
CA LYS A 803 -96.06 19.80 -43.56
C LYS A 803 -96.20 21.28 -43.95
N SER A 804 -95.36 21.81 -44.83
CA SER A 804 -95.44 23.17 -45.40
C SER A 804 -96.61 23.31 -46.37
N GLN A 805 -97.14 22.22 -46.92
CA GLN A 805 -98.41 22.25 -47.65
C GLN A 805 -99.64 22.43 -46.74
N GLU A 806 -99.52 22.24 -45.42
CA GLU A 806 -100.59 22.56 -44.44
C GLU A 806 -100.34 23.87 -43.66
N SER A 807 -99.10 24.36 -43.59
CA SER A 807 -98.71 25.52 -42.75
C SER A 807 -98.59 26.86 -43.50
N ASP A 808 -98.81 26.94 -44.82
CA ASP A 808 -98.83 28.22 -45.56
C ASP A 808 -100.09 29.06 -45.32
N ARG A 809 -101.05 28.56 -44.51
CA ARG A 809 -102.25 29.32 -44.12
C ARG A 809 -102.11 30.09 -42.79
N VAL A 810 -100.97 29.99 -42.09
CA VAL A 810 -100.82 30.61 -40.74
C VAL A 810 -99.69 31.64 -40.63
N MET A 811 -98.63 31.59 -41.45
CA MET A 811 -97.57 32.62 -41.41
C MET A 811 -97.89 33.92 -42.17
N LYS A 812 -99.02 33.99 -42.89
CA LYS A 812 -99.59 35.26 -43.38
C LYS A 812 -100.36 36.06 -42.30
N ARG A 813 -100.35 35.62 -41.02
CA ARG A 813 -101.01 36.33 -39.91
C ARG A 813 -100.09 36.93 -38.84
N MET A 814 -98.76 36.77 -38.92
CA MET A 814 -97.84 37.39 -37.93
C MET A 814 -96.90 38.46 -38.48
N GLN A 815 -96.78 38.61 -39.80
CA GLN A 815 -96.01 39.71 -40.42
C GLN A 815 -96.89 40.94 -40.75
N THR A 816 -98.10 40.98 -40.18
CA THR A 816 -99.09 42.09 -40.27
C THR A 816 -99.28 42.80 -38.92
N GLN A 817 -98.42 42.52 -37.92
CA GLN A 817 -98.48 43.18 -36.60
C GLN A 817 -97.16 43.83 -36.12
N MET A 818 -96.14 43.94 -36.97
CA MET A 818 -94.97 44.81 -36.68
C MET A 818 -94.81 46.01 -37.63
N ASP A 819 -95.53 46.07 -38.76
CA ASP A 819 -95.59 47.27 -39.61
C ASP A 819 -96.74 48.25 -39.21
N VAL A 820 -97.46 47.97 -38.12
CA VAL A 820 -98.66 48.73 -37.69
C VAL A 820 -98.41 49.65 -36.48
N LEU A 821 -97.18 49.74 -35.95
CA LEU A 821 -96.82 50.74 -34.92
C LEU A 821 -95.71 51.72 -35.34
N GLU A 822 -95.03 51.50 -36.47
CA GLU A 822 -94.04 52.45 -37.01
C GLU A 822 -94.62 53.39 -38.10
N ILE A 823 -95.82 53.11 -38.62
CA ILE A 823 -96.56 53.96 -39.57
C ILE A 823 -97.55 54.94 -38.87
N ARG A 824 -97.74 54.85 -37.54
CA ARG A 824 -98.70 55.71 -36.80
C ARG A 824 -98.09 57.01 -36.24
N VAL A 825 -96.76 57.16 -36.15
CA VAL A 825 -96.12 58.42 -35.71
C VAL A 825 -95.50 59.22 -36.87
N ALA A 826 -95.16 58.58 -37.99
CA ALA A 826 -94.74 59.28 -39.21
C ALA A 826 -95.89 59.92 -40.02
N LYS A 827 -97.16 59.66 -39.63
CA LYS A 827 -98.36 60.21 -40.27
C LYS A 827 -98.91 61.47 -39.57
N GLU A 828 -98.69 61.64 -38.26
CA GLU A 828 -99.25 62.79 -37.50
C GLU A 828 -98.34 64.04 -37.43
N CYS A 829 -97.13 64.03 -38.01
CA CYS A 829 -96.33 65.25 -38.20
C CYS A 829 -96.20 65.71 -39.66
N LYS A 830 -96.71 64.93 -40.63
CA LYS A 830 -96.63 65.26 -42.06
C LYS A 830 -97.89 65.94 -42.61
N GLU A 831 -98.98 65.98 -41.85
CA GLU A 831 -100.24 66.62 -42.22
C GLU A 831 -100.34 68.11 -41.81
N ALA A 832 -99.28 68.73 -41.28
CA ALA A 832 -99.25 70.17 -40.96
C ALA A 832 -98.26 71.02 -41.81
N PHE A 833 -97.57 70.44 -42.80
CA PHE A 833 -96.49 71.14 -43.53
C PHE A 833 -96.57 71.08 -45.06
N ILE A 834 -97.59 70.42 -45.64
CA ILE A 834 -97.80 70.36 -47.10
C ILE A 834 -99.18 70.91 -47.46
N GLU A 835 -99.50 72.08 -46.91
CA GLU A 835 -100.57 72.98 -47.38
C GLU A 835 -100.00 74.34 -47.85
N TYR A 836 -98.68 74.58 -47.79
CA TYR A 836 -98.14 75.93 -47.98
C TYR A 836 -97.26 76.21 -49.21
N LEU A 837 -96.81 75.26 -50.03
CA LEU A 837 -96.12 75.64 -51.28
C LEU A 837 -96.44 74.72 -52.45
N GLU A 838 -97.46 75.14 -53.20
CA GLU A 838 -97.52 75.00 -54.66
C GLU A 838 -96.40 75.81 -55.33
N THR A 839 -96.15 75.48 -56.61
CA THR A 839 -95.27 76.13 -57.59
C THR A 839 -93.77 75.76 -57.44
N ASP A 840 -93.04 75.33 -58.46
CA ASP A 840 -93.32 75.27 -59.89
C ASP A 840 -92.23 74.42 -60.60
N ILE A 841 -92.67 73.70 -61.64
CA ILE A 841 -92.06 73.65 -62.99
C ILE A 841 -90.64 73.05 -63.19
N THR A 842 -90.64 71.89 -63.88
CA THR A 842 -89.89 71.47 -65.11
C THR A 842 -88.38 71.77 -65.24
N ASP A 843 -87.55 71.22 -66.12
CA ASP A 843 -87.67 70.38 -67.32
C ASP A 843 -86.24 69.90 -67.67
N SER A 844 -86.17 68.87 -68.51
CA SER A 844 -85.22 68.71 -69.61
C SER A 844 -83.74 68.33 -69.40
N THR A 845 -83.48 67.21 -70.09
CA THR A 845 -82.28 66.63 -70.72
C THR A 845 -81.22 67.55 -71.33
N SER A 846 -80.02 66.94 -71.45
CA SER A 846 -78.95 67.13 -72.46
C SER A 846 -78.24 68.50 -72.42
N ASP A 847 -76.92 68.68 -72.58
CA ASP A 847 -76.01 68.06 -73.54
C ASP A 847 -74.55 68.54 -73.31
N ILE A 848 -73.57 67.85 -73.93
CA ILE A 848 -72.32 68.38 -74.53
C ILE A 848 -71.24 69.07 -73.64
N GLY A 849 -70.07 68.41 -73.57
CA GLY A 849 -68.84 68.94 -74.21
C GLY A 849 -67.69 69.56 -73.37
N ILE A 850 -66.50 68.97 -73.53
CA ILE A 850 -65.22 69.64 -73.92
C ILE A 850 -64.33 70.31 -72.82
N TYR A 851 -63.06 69.84 -72.80
CA TYR A 851 -61.75 70.48 -72.45
C TYR A 851 -61.17 70.59 -71.01
N ASN A 852 -60.04 69.90 -70.86
CA ASN A 852 -58.67 70.29 -70.41
C ASN A 852 -58.37 71.25 -69.25
N ASP A 853 -57.43 70.74 -68.43
CA ASP A 853 -56.21 71.32 -67.81
C ASP A 853 -56.30 72.36 -66.67
N GLY A 854 -55.45 72.14 -65.65
CA GLY A 854 -54.91 73.24 -64.82
C GLY A 854 -54.68 72.99 -63.31
N TRP A 855 -53.58 72.32 -62.96
CA TRP A 855 -52.67 72.48 -61.79
C TRP A 855 -53.06 73.32 -60.55
N TYR A 856 -52.87 72.78 -59.32
CA TYR A 856 -51.71 73.08 -58.42
C TYR A 856 -51.77 72.38 -57.03
N SER A 857 -50.58 71.89 -56.60
CA SER A 857 -49.99 71.77 -55.24
C SER A 857 -50.57 70.86 -54.11
N GLU A 858 -49.87 69.73 -53.90
CA GLU A 858 -49.22 69.17 -52.68
C GLU A 858 -49.02 70.03 -51.40
N PRO A 859 -48.48 69.53 -50.25
CA PRO A 859 -48.02 68.16 -49.85
C PRO A 859 -48.51 67.75 -48.41
N LYS A 860 -48.26 66.59 -47.78
CA LYS A 860 -46.99 65.96 -47.40
C LYS A 860 -47.17 64.49 -46.97
N GLN A 861 -46.18 63.70 -47.38
CA GLN A 861 -45.81 62.37 -46.87
C GLN A 861 -45.24 62.42 -45.44
N LEU A 862 -45.21 61.26 -44.78
CA LEU A 862 -43.93 60.65 -44.32
C LEU A 862 -44.16 59.19 -43.88
N THR A 863 -43.63 58.28 -44.70
CA THR A 863 -43.10 56.97 -44.32
C THR A 863 -41.90 57.13 -43.38
N PHE A 864 -41.61 56.17 -42.50
CA PHE A 864 -40.31 55.48 -42.47
C PHE A 864 -40.32 54.31 -41.48
N PHE A 865 -39.61 53.26 -41.93
CA PHE A 865 -39.20 52.05 -41.22
C PHE A 865 -38.40 52.31 -39.95
N HIS A 866 -38.49 51.40 -38.97
CA HIS A 866 -37.34 50.56 -38.62
C HIS A 866 -37.74 49.22 -38.01
#